data_AF-A0A821X026-F1
#
_entry.id   AF-A0A821X026-F1
#
_cell.length_a   1.000
_cell.length_b   1.000
_cell.length_c   1.000
_cell.angle_alpha   90.00
_cell.angle_beta   90.00
_cell.angle_gamma   90.00
#
_symmetry.space_group_name_H-M   'P 1'
#
loop_
_entity.id
_entity.type
_entity.pdbx_description
1 polymer ?
#
loop_
_entity_poly.entity_id
_entity_poly.type
_entity_poly.pdbx_seq_one_letter_code
_entity_poly.pdbx_strand_id
1 'polypeptide(L)'
;MSESTSPSVLSYLRQYRFQRKPTPGSSGTITVIRPSGSQSQIRMPAPTTSNGPIVYKRIRIPDSDSDDAGSPAKRPAIVELTTAIKERRFRNMVEMFPDISPLFVKNTLVKHGWNEEKTRDELLKHDPESDDKPATSSFFGSRPGFSGVARVNGTTIIRVTNSQGQTAIVRKKVMPKVGGVRRGSSGSEDDDYGVRKGKDDKVYDSDDSDNEITDDLIGDKRKVFEFLNTSSFNELSLLSGCSQKKAEAIIAQRPFRGWLDMVQKFNDNKMLSTDLLNSTQELLCTRNNIQRLMKKCVGLAQQLEAAVAAGAGRLTQPGILDSSLTLAPYQLVGLNWLAVLHKQGVSGILADEMGLGKTVQVISFLAHLKETGQAKGTHLIVVPASTLDNWSTELARWVPSFRVSRYYGPPEERRLLRIEYAKRLDQYDVVLTTYTMVSSCPEERKMFRITPMHYVIYDEAHMLKNMATQRYDNLLKIKSKHRLLLTGTPLQNNLIELMSLLCFVMPHMFSGKTDDLKNLFQKNSKAKATKKATEKKEDDVPPFEQSQITQAKRIMKPFVLRRLKADVLQDLPKKTNHMVPCAMSDRQQRLYKNLIAAFSSSKDGMVHATTEQSGMSMMMDMRKLANHPLLLRYHYLDSQVRQIAARLARDPGYKEKNEQYAYEDLLCLSDFQIHLLTLQYPCIKSFSVPSSLIEDSGKFKKLDEMLPKMKEEGHRVLIFSQFTMMLDILEPYLQLRRYRYIRLDGSTAVSDRQELIDQYNSEDIFVFLLSTKAGGLGINLTAADTVIIHDIDFNPYNDKQAEDRCHRMGQTRPVNIYRLLSAGTIEEGIYQVAQEKLTLEKHVTGVDENEPTEQKNVVRLLSAALGIISPTK
;
A
#
# COMPACT_ATOMS: atom_id res chain seq x y z
N MET A 1 26.53 18.16 16.03
CA MET A 1 27.19 18.42 14.72
C MET A 1 27.57 17.05 14.18
N SER A 2 27.05 16.51 13.06
CA SER A 2 26.40 17.06 11.89
C SER A 2 25.47 16.03 11.23
N GLU A 3 24.28 16.50 10.84
CA GLU A 3 23.45 16.07 9.69
C GLU A 3 23.08 14.58 9.52
N SER A 4 22.01 14.15 10.20
CA SER A 4 21.12 13.08 9.74
C SER A 4 19.66 13.56 9.71
N THR A 5 19.43 14.75 9.17
CA THR A 5 18.08 15.21 8.80
C THR A 5 17.74 14.66 7.43
N SER A 6 16.52 14.15 7.27
CA SER A 6 15.91 13.88 5.97
C SER A 6 16.18 15.05 5.01
N PRO A 7 16.54 14.80 3.74
CA PRO A 7 16.92 15.89 2.85
C PRO A 7 15.72 16.84 2.66
N SER A 8 15.88 18.12 3.01
CA SER A 8 14.88 19.15 2.70
C SER A 8 14.68 19.28 1.17
N VAL A 9 13.55 19.80 0.71
CA VAL A 9 13.30 20.03 -0.73
C VAL A 9 14.45 20.83 -1.37
N LEU A 10 14.99 21.81 -0.63
CA LEU A 10 16.17 22.58 -1.03
C LEU A 10 17.42 21.70 -1.19
N SER A 11 17.63 20.73 -0.32
CA SER A 11 18.78 19.82 -0.47
C SER A 11 18.65 18.89 -1.67
N TYR A 12 17.43 18.45 -2.04
CA TYR A 12 17.19 17.71 -3.28
C TYR A 12 17.42 18.56 -4.53
N LEU A 13 16.90 19.80 -4.54
CA LEU A 13 17.13 20.75 -5.63
C LEU A 13 18.62 21.06 -5.80
N ARG A 14 19.34 21.27 -4.69
CA ARG A 14 20.79 21.48 -4.69
C ARG A 14 21.54 20.25 -5.17
N GLN A 15 21.23 19.05 -4.67
CA GLN A 15 21.82 17.80 -5.15
C GLN A 15 21.57 17.60 -6.67
N TYR A 16 20.36 17.90 -7.14
CA TYR A 16 20.02 17.85 -8.56
C TYR A 16 20.84 18.85 -9.40
N ARG A 17 21.03 20.09 -8.92
CA ARG A 17 21.89 21.09 -9.58
C ARG A 17 23.37 20.69 -9.55
N PHE A 18 23.86 20.13 -8.45
CA PHE A 18 25.24 19.63 -8.33
C PHE A 18 25.54 18.49 -9.32
N GLN A 19 24.58 17.58 -9.55
CA GLN A 19 24.70 16.52 -10.56
C GLN A 19 24.70 17.02 -12.01
N ARG A 20 24.29 18.28 -12.24
CA ARG A 20 24.21 18.91 -13.56
C ARG A 20 25.30 19.96 -13.83
N LYS A 21 26.20 20.25 -12.88
CA LYS A 21 27.32 21.15 -13.17
C LYS A 21 28.17 20.56 -14.30
N PRO A 22 28.35 21.24 -15.44
CA PRO A 22 29.30 20.81 -16.45
C PRO A 22 30.71 20.90 -15.86
N THR A 23 31.50 19.84 -16.02
CA THR A 23 32.95 19.90 -15.82
C THR A 23 33.52 21.07 -16.63
N PRO A 24 34.31 21.99 -16.03
CA PRO A 24 34.85 23.12 -16.78
C PRO A 24 35.91 22.62 -17.77
N GLY A 25 35.50 22.45 -19.03
CA GLY A 25 36.38 22.22 -20.16
C GLY A 25 36.89 23.55 -20.72
N SER A 26 38.19 23.75 -20.60
CA SER A 26 39.09 24.53 -21.47
C SER A 26 38.48 25.50 -22.49
N SER A 27 38.56 26.80 -22.20
CA SER A 27 38.97 27.82 -23.18
C SER A 27 39.45 29.07 -22.45
N GLY A 28 40.73 29.42 -22.63
CA GLY A 28 41.35 30.58 -21.95
C GLY A 28 42.87 30.54 -21.98
N THR A 29 43.42 30.95 -23.12
CA THR A 29 44.73 31.58 -23.38
C THR A 29 45.83 31.47 -22.31
N ILE A 30 46.88 30.70 -22.61
CA ILE A 30 48.14 30.67 -21.84
C ILE A 30 49.06 31.80 -22.33
N THR A 31 49.31 32.78 -21.46
CA THR A 31 50.46 33.70 -21.57
C THR A 31 51.55 33.18 -20.65
N VAL A 32 52.74 32.91 -21.19
CA VAL A 32 53.93 32.44 -20.46
C VAL A 32 54.80 33.63 -20.09
N ILE A 33 55.01 33.88 -18.79
CA ILE A 33 56.21 34.58 -18.28
C ILE A 33 56.65 33.91 -16.96
N ARG A 34 57.93 33.49 -16.91
CA ARG A 34 58.67 32.90 -15.76
C ARG A 34 59.15 33.97 -14.77
N PRO A 35 59.43 33.59 -13.50
CA PRO A 35 60.84 33.52 -13.04
C PRO A 35 61.13 32.24 -12.22
N SER A 36 62.14 31.44 -12.58
CA SER A 36 63.48 31.37 -11.96
C SER A 36 63.51 30.94 -10.48
N GLY A 37 63.70 29.64 -10.26
CA GLY A 37 64.22 29.05 -9.03
C GLY A 37 65.47 28.21 -9.34
N SER A 38 66.51 28.41 -8.55
CA SER A 38 67.86 27.87 -8.63
C SER A 38 67.96 26.35 -8.59
N GLN A 39 68.93 25.84 -9.37
CA GLN A 39 69.88 24.72 -9.16
C GLN A 39 69.44 23.63 -8.14
N SER A 40 69.42 22.34 -8.49
CA SER A 40 70.54 21.57 -9.04
C SER A 40 70.08 20.28 -9.75
N GLN A 41 70.60 20.07 -10.96
CA GLN A 41 70.51 18.86 -11.77
C GLN A 41 71.58 17.84 -11.38
N ILE A 42 71.26 16.53 -11.43
CA ILE A 42 72.10 15.41 -11.92
C ILE A 42 71.11 14.26 -12.26
N ARG A 43 71.04 13.58 -13.42
CA ARG A 43 71.65 13.66 -14.77
C ARG A 43 70.84 12.72 -15.70
N MET A 44 70.81 13.08 -16.99
CA MET A 44 70.14 12.49 -18.17
C MET A 44 70.74 11.10 -18.62
N PRO A 45 70.34 10.42 -19.74
CA PRO A 45 69.48 10.81 -20.88
C PRO A 45 68.53 9.75 -21.52
N ALA A 46 67.67 10.25 -22.42
CA ALA A 46 66.85 9.52 -23.41
C ALA A 46 67.71 8.99 -24.59
N PRO A 47 67.20 8.18 -25.57
CA PRO A 47 66.33 8.74 -26.62
C PRO A 47 65.36 7.77 -27.40
N THR A 48 64.55 8.42 -28.26
CA THR A 48 64.08 8.03 -29.62
C THR A 48 62.82 7.15 -29.89
N THR A 49 61.86 7.83 -30.53
CA THR A 49 61.15 7.53 -31.81
C THR A 49 59.89 6.64 -31.91
N SER A 50 58.85 7.29 -32.48
CA SER A 50 57.96 6.86 -33.59
C SER A 50 56.58 6.19 -33.31
N ASN A 51 55.54 6.92 -33.74
CA ASN A 51 54.26 6.56 -34.38
C ASN A 51 53.60 5.17 -34.18
N GLY A 52 52.34 5.19 -33.71
CA GLY A 52 51.32 4.14 -33.96
C GLY A 52 50.10 4.20 -33.01
N PRO A 53 48.88 3.86 -33.45
CA PRO A 53 47.63 4.16 -32.74
C PRO A 53 47.31 3.15 -31.62
N ILE A 54 46.76 3.62 -30.51
CA ILE A 54 46.42 2.78 -29.34
C ILE A 54 45.04 2.14 -29.51
N VAL A 55 45.06 0.82 -29.62
CA VAL A 55 43.96 -0.13 -29.44
C VAL A 55 43.83 -0.45 -27.96
N TYR A 56 42.62 -0.38 -27.38
CA TYR A 56 42.36 -0.94 -26.04
C TYR A 56 41.74 -2.34 -26.15
N LYS A 57 42.54 -3.35 -25.77
CA LYS A 57 42.13 -4.74 -25.58
C LYS A 57 41.55 -4.95 -24.18
N ARG A 58 40.53 -5.80 -24.19
CA ARG A 58 39.69 -6.32 -23.10
C ARG A 58 40.50 -7.15 -22.08
N ILE A 59 40.25 -6.96 -20.78
CA ILE A 59 40.77 -7.81 -19.69
C ILE A 59 39.67 -8.78 -19.22
N ARG A 60 40.00 -10.07 -19.17
CA ARG A 60 39.23 -11.19 -18.59
C ARG A 60 39.84 -11.62 -17.25
N ILE A 61 39.13 -12.50 -16.53
CA ILE A 61 39.56 -13.71 -15.76
C ILE A 61 38.72 -13.81 -14.45
N PRO A 62 38.32 -15.00 -13.91
CA PRO A 62 38.01 -16.32 -14.48
C PRO A 62 36.66 -16.94 -13.99
N ASP A 63 36.28 -18.07 -14.61
CA ASP A 63 35.21 -19.00 -14.19
C ASP A 63 35.73 -20.14 -13.27
N SER A 64 34.84 -20.74 -12.45
CA SER A 64 34.91 -22.18 -12.08
C SER A 64 33.53 -22.78 -11.74
N ASP A 65 33.03 -23.58 -12.69
CA ASP A 65 32.29 -24.87 -12.65
C ASP A 65 31.28 -25.23 -11.54
N SER A 66 30.03 -25.54 -11.96
CA SER A 66 29.52 -26.93 -12.07
C SER A 66 28.04 -26.97 -12.50
N ASP A 67 27.72 -27.75 -13.54
CA ASP A 67 26.39 -28.03 -14.10
C ASP A 67 25.48 -28.88 -13.20
N ASP A 68 24.15 -28.63 -13.21
CA ASP A 68 23.14 -29.69 -13.40
C ASP A 68 21.73 -29.13 -13.81
N ALA A 69 20.94 -29.96 -14.48
CA ALA A 69 19.93 -29.63 -15.48
C ALA A 69 18.45 -29.45 -15.02
N GLY A 70 17.67 -28.74 -15.86
CA GLY A 70 16.33 -29.19 -16.30
C GLY A 70 15.06 -28.51 -15.73
N SER A 71 14.43 -27.58 -16.48
CA SER A 71 12.94 -27.41 -16.63
C SER A 71 12.55 -26.14 -17.43
N PRO A 72 11.35 -26.11 -18.07
CA PRO A 72 11.10 -25.31 -19.28
C PRO A 72 10.83 -23.82 -19.03
N ALA A 73 11.16 -23.04 -20.07
CA ALA A 73 11.10 -21.59 -20.15
C ALA A 73 9.75 -20.99 -19.73
N LYS A 74 9.76 -20.23 -18.62
CA LYS A 74 8.75 -19.20 -18.36
C LYS A 74 9.08 -17.96 -19.20
N ARG A 75 8.07 -17.39 -19.86
CA ARG A 75 8.16 -16.07 -20.52
C ARG A 75 8.77 -15.06 -19.52
N PRO A 76 9.78 -14.26 -19.91
CA PRO A 76 10.35 -13.28 -19.00
C PRO A 76 9.28 -12.23 -18.67
N ALA A 77 9.15 -11.91 -17.38
CA ALA A 77 8.31 -10.83 -16.91
C ALA A 77 8.73 -9.52 -17.59
N ILE A 78 7.75 -8.72 -18.04
CA ILE A 78 7.99 -7.39 -18.57
C ILE A 78 8.50 -6.53 -17.41
N VAL A 79 9.81 -6.30 -17.37
CA VAL A 79 10.43 -5.34 -16.46
C VAL A 79 10.07 -3.95 -16.95
N GLU A 80 9.23 -3.23 -16.22
CA GLU A 80 8.99 -1.82 -16.48
C GLU A 80 10.29 -1.04 -16.27
N LEU A 81 10.90 -0.60 -17.38
CA LEU A 81 12.12 0.19 -17.35
C LEU A 81 11.86 1.53 -16.66
N THR A 82 12.72 1.88 -15.68
CA THR A 82 12.66 3.16 -14.97
C THR A 82 12.84 4.33 -15.94
N THR A 83 12.26 5.47 -15.61
CA THR A 83 12.30 6.68 -16.45
C THR A 83 13.72 7.11 -16.80
N ALA A 84 14.66 6.96 -15.85
CA ALA A 84 16.07 7.25 -16.07
C ALA A 84 16.73 6.33 -17.12
N ILE A 85 16.37 5.05 -17.16
CA ILE A 85 16.90 4.12 -18.17
C ILE A 85 16.30 4.43 -19.53
N LYS A 86 14.99 4.70 -19.60
CA LYS A 86 14.33 5.11 -20.85
C LYS A 86 14.97 6.38 -21.42
N GLU A 87 15.20 7.39 -20.58
CA GLU A 87 15.82 8.66 -21.01
C GLU A 87 17.27 8.48 -21.46
N ARG A 88 18.03 7.58 -20.83
CA ARG A 88 19.39 7.21 -21.26
C ARG A 88 19.38 6.52 -22.62
N ARG A 89 18.48 5.54 -22.83
CA ARG A 89 18.33 4.83 -24.10
C ARG A 89 17.88 5.76 -25.23
N PHE A 90 17.01 6.71 -24.93
CA PHE A 90 16.61 7.75 -25.87
C PHE A 90 17.80 8.62 -26.30
N ARG A 91 18.57 9.13 -25.32
CA ARG A 91 19.76 9.94 -25.62
C ARG A 91 20.79 9.18 -26.44
N ASN A 92 21.09 7.93 -26.08
CA ASN A 92 21.99 7.07 -26.85
C ASN A 92 21.53 6.92 -28.32
N MET A 93 20.24 6.67 -28.57
CA MET A 93 19.75 6.50 -29.94
C MET A 93 19.73 7.81 -30.74
N VAL A 94 19.42 8.94 -30.10
CA VAL A 94 19.47 10.27 -30.76
C VAL A 94 20.91 10.68 -31.08
N GLU A 95 21.87 10.32 -30.23
CA GLU A 95 23.30 10.56 -30.49
C GLU A 95 23.85 9.65 -31.60
N MET A 96 23.32 8.42 -31.74
CA MET A 96 23.72 7.49 -32.79
C MET A 96 23.10 7.78 -34.16
N PHE A 97 21.94 8.44 -34.21
CA PHE A 97 21.24 8.80 -35.45
C PHE A 97 20.88 10.30 -35.46
N PRO A 98 21.87 11.20 -35.59
CA PRO A 98 21.65 12.64 -35.52
C PRO A 98 20.80 13.18 -36.68
N ASP A 99 20.75 12.46 -37.80
CA ASP A 99 20.03 12.85 -39.01
C ASP A 99 18.55 12.45 -39.00
N ILE A 100 18.08 11.74 -37.95
CA ILE A 100 16.69 11.30 -37.80
C ILE A 100 16.01 12.12 -36.70
N SER A 101 14.77 12.58 -36.96
CA SER A 101 13.99 13.36 -36.00
C SER A 101 13.93 12.69 -34.62
N PRO A 102 14.24 13.42 -33.52
CA PRO A 102 14.16 12.88 -32.16
C PRO A 102 12.77 12.33 -31.80
N LEU A 103 11.71 12.86 -32.43
CA LEU A 103 10.35 12.37 -32.21
C LEU A 103 10.16 10.97 -32.82
N PHE A 104 10.73 10.74 -34.01
CA PHE A 104 10.68 9.44 -34.68
C PHE A 104 11.50 8.39 -33.92
N VAL A 105 12.71 8.74 -33.48
CA VAL A 105 13.55 7.87 -32.64
C VAL A 105 12.83 7.47 -31.35
N LYS A 106 12.12 8.42 -30.71
CA LYS A 106 11.32 8.15 -29.51
C LYS A 106 10.17 7.19 -29.79
N ASN A 107 9.45 7.40 -30.89
CA ASN A 107 8.32 6.56 -31.28
C ASN A 107 8.76 5.13 -31.61
N THR A 108 9.91 4.97 -32.30
CA THR A 108 10.51 3.67 -32.61
C THR A 108 11.02 2.97 -31.35
N LEU A 109 11.56 3.71 -30.37
CA LEU A 109 11.91 3.15 -29.06
C LEU A 109 10.67 2.67 -28.30
N VAL A 110 9.58 3.44 -28.31
CA VAL A 110 8.31 3.03 -27.68
C VAL A 110 7.73 1.79 -28.37
N LYS A 111 7.76 1.74 -29.72
CA LYS A 111 7.30 0.61 -30.54
C LYS A 111 8.00 -0.71 -30.19
N HIS A 112 9.30 -0.66 -29.89
CA HIS A 112 10.09 -1.85 -29.52
C HIS A 112 10.26 -2.07 -28.02
N GLY A 113 9.41 -1.44 -27.19
CA GLY A 113 9.48 -1.62 -25.74
C GLY A 113 10.81 -1.16 -25.14
N TRP A 114 11.40 -0.11 -25.71
CA TRP A 114 12.68 0.50 -25.33
C TRP A 114 13.89 -0.43 -25.49
N ASN A 115 13.84 -1.39 -26.42
CA ASN A 115 14.97 -2.26 -26.76
C ASN A 115 15.91 -1.57 -27.79
N GLU A 116 17.14 -1.23 -27.37
CA GLU A 116 18.09 -0.47 -28.20
C GLU A 116 18.50 -1.20 -29.48
N GLU A 117 18.71 -2.53 -29.45
CA GLU A 117 19.13 -3.28 -30.63
C GLU A 117 18.05 -3.31 -31.71
N LYS A 118 16.81 -3.61 -31.32
CA LYS A 118 15.68 -3.65 -32.27
C LYS A 118 15.34 -2.28 -32.83
N THR A 119 15.41 -1.24 -32.00
CA THR A 119 15.19 0.14 -32.47
C THR A 119 16.29 0.57 -33.43
N ARG A 120 17.57 0.27 -33.12
CA ARG A 120 18.70 0.58 -33.99
C ARG A 120 18.58 -0.13 -35.34
N ASP A 121 18.16 -1.39 -35.36
CA ASP A 121 18.03 -2.16 -36.61
C ASP A 121 16.87 -1.67 -37.50
N GLU A 122 15.83 -1.04 -36.93
CA GLU A 122 14.77 -0.38 -37.70
C GLU A 122 15.18 1.02 -38.16
N LEU A 123 15.89 1.79 -37.31
CA LEU A 123 16.43 3.10 -37.67
C LEU A 123 17.52 3.01 -38.76
N LEU A 124 18.32 1.95 -38.79
CA LEU A 124 19.29 1.67 -39.87
C LEU A 124 18.65 1.38 -41.23
N LYS A 125 17.36 1.00 -41.24
CA LYS A 125 16.60 0.74 -42.47
C LYS A 125 15.78 1.95 -42.89
N HIS A 126 15.86 3.06 -42.15
CA HIS A 126 15.11 4.26 -42.41
C HIS A 126 15.83 5.12 -43.45
N ASP A 127 15.13 5.43 -44.54
CA ASP A 127 15.63 6.31 -45.61
C ASP A 127 15.14 7.75 -45.36
N PRO A 128 16.02 8.74 -45.15
CA PRO A 128 15.65 10.08 -44.69
C PRO A 128 14.83 10.92 -45.69
N GLU A 129 14.61 10.48 -46.92
CA GLU A 129 13.85 11.23 -47.95
C GLU A 129 12.33 11.00 -47.94
N SER A 130 11.76 10.29 -46.95
CA SER A 130 10.34 9.92 -46.95
C SER A 130 9.39 10.81 -46.11
N ASP A 131 9.88 11.86 -45.45
CA ASP A 131 9.09 12.65 -44.49
C ASP A 131 8.28 13.83 -45.07
N ASP A 132 8.32 14.08 -46.39
CA ASP A 132 7.54 15.16 -47.02
C ASP A 132 6.30 14.64 -47.76
N LYS A 133 5.18 14.49 -47.03
CA LYS A 133 3.80 14.76 -47.52
C LYS A 133 2.75 14.66 -46.39
N PRO A 134 1.86 15.65 -46.21
CA PRO A 134 0.70 15.53 -45.34
C PRO A 134 -0.50 15.01 -46.14
N ALA A 135 -1.35 14.17 -45.53
CA ALA A 135 -2.82 14.23 -45.59
C ALA A 135 -3.54 12.88 -45.35
N THR A 136 -4.64 12.99 -44.58
CA THR A 136 -5.98 12.40 -44.81
C THR A 136 -6.26 10.91 -44.55
N SER A 137 -7.37 10.74 -43.85
CA SER A 137 -8.18 9.54 -43.65
C SER A 137 -8.67 8.89 -44.95
N SER A 138 -8.64 7.56 -45.05
CA SER A 138 -9.84 6.71 -45.29
C SER A 138 -9.49 5.24 -45.58
N PHE A 139 -10.46 4.41 -45.21
CA PHE A 139 -10.63 2.96 -45.33
C PHE A 139 -10.47 2.31 -46.73
N PHE A 140 -10.24 0.98 -46.67
CA PHE A 140 -10.57 -0.12 -47.60
C PHE A 140 -9.88 -0.25 -48.98
N GLY A 141 -9.21 -1.41 -49.15
CA GLY A 141 -9.48 -2.32 -50.26
C GLY A 141 -8.39 -2.47 -51.32
N SER A 142 -7.76 -3.66 -51.38
CA SER A 142 -7.85 -4.59 -52.52
C SER A 142 -6.84 -5.73 -52.41
N ARG A 143 -7.36 -6.95 -52.39
CA ARG A 143 -6.68 -8.20 -52.82
C ARG A 143 -7.01 -8.39 -54.30
N PRO A 144 -6.10 -8.95 -55.12
CA PRO A 144 -6.26 -10.35 -55.57
C PRO A 144 -4.89 -11.04 -55.77
N GLY A 145 -4.69 -12.35 -55.86
CA GLY A 145 -5.52 -13.56 -55.86
C GLY A 145 -4.58 -14.79 -55.92
N PHE A 146 -5.13 -15.97 -55.57
CA PHE A 146 -4.82 -17.37 -55.96
C PHE A 146 -3.42 -17.74 -56.54
N SER A 147 -2.73 -18.85 -56.22
CA SER A 147 -3.11 -20.24 -55.84
C SER A 147 -1.84 -20.97 -55.32
N GLY A 148 -1.87 -21.80 -54.25
CA GLY A 148 -1.99 -23.28 -54.27
C GLY A 148 -0.68 -23.98 -54.69
N VAL A 149 -0.07 -24.98 -54.03
CA VAL A 149 -0.38 -25.97 -52.97
C VAL A 149 0.96 -26.59 -52.51
N ALA A 150 1.07 -27.03 -51.25
CA ALA A 150 1.61 -28.34 -50.81
C ALA A 150 2.42 -28.29 -49.48
N ARG A 151 1.93 -29.06 -48.50
CA ARG A 151 2.62 -29.47 -47.27
C ARG A 151 3.73 -30.49 -47.57
N VAL A 152 4.85 -30.44 -46.84
CA VAL A 152 5.70 -31.62 -46.59
C VAL A 152 6.18 -31.63 -45.13
N ASN A 153 6.12 -32.84 -44.55
CA ASN A 153 6.35 -33.24 -43.16
C ASN A 153 7.77 -32.99 -42.62
N GLY A 154 7.87 -32.91 -41.28
CA GLY A 154 9.08 -32.55 -40.54
C GLY A 154 10.19 -33.60 -40.43
N THR A 155 11.35 -33.16 -39.92
CA THR A 155 12.36 -33.97 -39.23
C THR A 155 13.41 -33.06 -38.59
N THR A 156 13.67 -33.22 -37.28
CA THR A 156 14.79 -32.56 -36.59
C THR A 156 16.06 -33.41 -36.76
N ILE A 157 17.15 -32.79 -37.22
CA ILE A 157 18.47 -33.41 -37.37
C ILE A 157 19.35 -32.96 -36.20
N ILE A 158 19.91 -33.90 -35.43
CA ILE A 158 20.94 -33.62 -34.42
C ILE A 158 22.29 -34.04 -34.98
N ARG A 159 23.26 -33.12 -35.01
CA ARG A 159 24.67 -33.40 -35.33
C ARG A 159 25.45 -33.54 -34.01
N VAL A 160 26.22 -34.61 -33.86
CA VAL A 160 27.17 -34.79 -32.76
C VAL A 160 28.57 -34.95 -33.36
N THR A 161 29.50 -34.09 -32.95
CA THR A 161 30.94 -34.19 -33.20
C THR A 161 31.60 -34.89 -32.03
N ASN A 162 32.40 -35.94 -32.27
CA ASN A 162 33.22 -36.55 -31.22
C ASN A 162 34.66 -36.00 -31.24
N SER A 163 35.40 -36.23 -30.16
CA SER A 163 36.70 -35.61 -29.79
C SER A 163 37.91 -35.86 -30.73
N GLN A 164 37.69 -36.34 -31.95
CA GLN A 164 38.70 -36.46 -33.01
C GLN A 164 38.25 -35.84 -34.36
N GLY A 165 37.21 -35.00 -34.38
CA GLY A 165 36.96 -34.08 -35.51
C GLY A 165 36.34 -34.70 -36.77
N GLN A 166 35.56 -35.78 -36.66
CA GLN A 166 34.73 -36.30 -37.77
C GLN A 166 33.26 -36.44 -37.36
N THR A 167 32.34 -36.06 -38.26
CA THR A 167 30.88 -36.08 -38.05
C THR A 167 30.19 -37.18 -38.87
N ALA A 168 29.36 -38.01 -38.22
CA ALA A 168 28.48 -39.00 -38.88
C ALA A 168 27.03 -38.91 -38.34
N ILE A 169 26.04 -39.21 -39.19
CA ILE A 169 24.59 -39.05 -38.94
C ILE A 169 23.92 -40.44 -38.87
N VAL A 170 23.17 -40.75 -37.80
CA VAL A 170 22.39 -41.99 -37.66
C VAL A 170 20.93 -41.68 -37.30
N ARG A 171 19.96 -42.35 -37.96
CA ARG A 171 18.49 -42.21 -37.77
C ARG A 171 17.91 -43.49 -37.14
N LYS A 172 17.01 -43.40 -36.14
CA LYS A 172 16.25 -44.55 -35.59
C LYS A 172 14.76 -44.21 -35.44
N LYS A 173 13.89 -45.18 -35.75
CA LYS A 173 12.41 -45.09 -35.91
C LYS A 173 11.71 -45.80 -34.75
N VAL A 174 10.58 -45.29 -34.24
CA VAL A 174 9.71 -46.00 -33.26
C VAL A 174 8.23 -45.90 -33.68
N MET A 175 7.51 -47.03 -33.61
CA MET A 175 6.09 -47.24 -33.96
C MET A 175 5.19 -47.21 -32.70
N PRO A 176 3.85 -47.04 -32.83
CA PRO A 176 2.93 -46.94 -31.70
C PRO A 176 2.39 -48.32 -31.26
N LYS A 177 2.06 -48.48 -29.97
CA LYS A 177 1.34 -49.65 -29.44
C LYS A 177 0.07 -49.25 -28.70
N VAL A 178 -0.95 -50.05 -28.98
CA VAL A 178 -2.34 -50.09 -28.51
C VAL A 178 -2.43 -50.47 -27.02
N GLY A 179 -3.34 -49.84 -26.29
CA GLY A 179 -3.63 -50.12 -24.88
C GLY A 179 -4.52 -51.34 -24.68
N GLY A 180 -4.15 -52.20 -23.73
CA GLY A 180 -4.93 -53.35 -23.27
C GLY A 180 -5.57 -53.11 -21.91
N VAL A 181 -6.82 -53.58 -21.77
CA VAL A 181 -7.66 -53.56 -20.57
C VAL A 181 -7.24 -54.64 -19.57
N ARG A 182 -7.18 -54.32 -18.27
CA ARG A 182 -7.31 -55.29 -17.17
C ARG A 182 -8.18 -54.72 -16.04
N ARG A 183 -9.06 -55.58 -15.52
CA ARG A 183 -10.05 -55.37 -14.46
C ARG A 183 -9.47 -55.62 -13.05
N GLY A 184 -9.90 -54.78 -12.09
CA GLY A 184 -10.35 -55.20 -10.73
C GLY A 184 -9.43 -54.95 -9.52
N SER A 185 -9.77 -53.99 -8.64
CA SER A 185 -10.36 -54.25 -7.29
C SER A 185 -10.19 -53.09 -6.27
N SER A 186 -11.30 -52.76 -5.58
CA SER A 186 -11.42 -52.24 -4.20
C SER A 186 -11.01 -50.81 -3.81
N GLY A 187 -12.02 -49.92 -3.73
CA GLY A 187 -12.39 -49.19 -2.49
C GLY A 187 -11.59 -47.94 -2.06
N SER A 188 -12.12 -46.75 -2.37
CA SER A 188 -12.15 -45.54 -1.50
C SER A 188 -12.85 -44.41 -2.26
N GLU A 189 -14.14 -44.19 -1.96
CA GLU A 189 -14.93 -43.06 -2.47
C GLU A 189 -14.55 -41.79 -1.69
N ASP A 190 -13.48 -41.08 -2.07
CA ASP A 190 -13.27 -39.69 -1.60
C ASP A 190 -12.30 -38.85 -2.45
N ASP A 191 -11.96 -39.33 -3.65
CA ASP A 191 -11.04 -38.65 -4.56
C ASP A 191 -11.74 -38.32 -5.89
N ASP A 192 -12.75 -37.44 -5.86
CA ASP A 192 -13.17 -36.71 -7.07
C ASP A 192 -12.12 -35.63 -7.34
N TYR A 193 -11.03 -36.06 -7.99
CA TYR A 193 -9.96 -35.20 -8.44
C TYR A 193 -10.55 -34.08 -9.29
N GLY A 194 -10.49 -32.86 -8.76
CA GLY A 194 -10.47 -31.64 -9.55
C GLY A 194 -9.25 -31.66 -10.46
N VAL A 195 -9.37 -32.38 -11.57
CA VAL A 195 -8.48 -32.28 -12.72
C VAL A 195 -8.43 -30.80 -13.07
N ARG A 196 -7.23 -30.24 -13.13
CA ARG A 196 -7.02 -28.95 -13.78
C ARG A 196 -7.63 -29.06 -15.18
N LYS A 197 -8.81 -28.48 -15.39
CA LYS A 197 -9.25 -28.13 -16.74
C LYS A 197 -8.15 -27.22 -17.29
N GLY A 198 -7.43 -27.71 -18.29
CA GLY A 198 -6.34 -26.98 -18.92
C GLY A 198 -6.86 -25.67 -19.53
N LYS A 199 -5.93 -24.88 -20.09
CA LYS A 199 -6.24 -23.63 -20.78
C LYS A 199 -7.12 -23.81 -22.04
N ASP A 200 -7.52 -25.05 -22.32
CA ASP A 200 -8.19 -25.54 -23.52
C ASP A 200 -9.66 -25.95 -23.28
N ASP A 201 -10.20 -25.78 -22.06
CA ASP A 201 -11.59 -26.17 -21.73
C ASP A 201 -12.57 -24.99 -21.89
N LYS A 202 -12.51 -24.35 -23.06
CA LYS A 202 -13.45 -23.30 -23.44
C LYS A 202 -14.79 -23.93 -23.79
N VAL A 203 -15.88 -23.36 -23.28
CA VAL A 203 -17.25 -23.75 -23.64
C VAL A 203 -17.55 -23.48 -25.13
N TYR A 204 -16.81 -22.55 -25.76
CA TYR A 204 -16.84 -22.30 -27.19
C TYR A 204 -15.44 -21.98 -27.72
N ASP A 205 -14.97 -22.67 -28.75
CA ASP A 205 -13.74 -22.34 -29.47
C ASP A 205 -14.07 -21.91 -30.90
N SER A 206 -13.72 -20.67 -31.25
CA SER A 206 -13.97 -20.12 -32.59
C SER A 206 -12.95 -20.59 -33.63
N ASP A 207 -11.82 -21.14 -33.17
CA ASP A 207 -10.66 -21.46 -34.02
C ASP A 207 -10.62 -22.94 -34.43
N ASP A 208 -11.56 -23.75 -33.94
CA ASP A 208 -11.63 -25.19 -34.17
C ASP A 208 -12.75 -25.51 -35.17
N SER A 209 -12.42 -25.41 -36.48
CA SER A 209 -13.37 -25.57 -37.59
C SER A 209 -13.94 -26.98 -37.76
N ASP A 210 -13.39 -27.95 -37.03
CA ASP A 210 -13.63 -29.38 -37.24
C ASP A 210 -14.56 -29.99 -36.16
N ASN A 211 -15.04 -29.19 -35.20
CA ASN A 211 -16.01 -29.62 -34.20
C ASN A 211 -17.44 -29.24 -34.61
N GLU A 212 -18.29 -30.24 -34.87
CA GLU A 212 -19.73 -30.03 -35.02
C GLU A 212 -20.30 -29.43 -33.72
N ILE A 213 -20.90 -28.23 -33.80
CA ILE A 213 -21.57 -27.62 -32.66
C ILE A 213 -22.84 -28.42 -32.39
N THR A 214 -22.79 -29.37 -31.46
CA THR A 214 -23.98 -30.13 -31.04
C THR A 214 -24.78 -29.36 -29.99
N ASP A 215 -26.10 -29.58 -29.95
CA ASP A 215 -27.01 -29.01 -28.95
C ASP A 215 -26.97 -29.76 -27.60
N ASP A 216 -25.90 -30.55 -27.38
CA ASP A 216 -25.71 -31.32 -26.17
C ASP A 216 -25.41 -30.39 -24.99
N LEU A 217 -26.47 -29.99 -24.29
CA LEU A 217 -26.45 -29.16 -23.09
C LEU A 217 -25.95 -29.98 -21.88
N ILE A 218 -24.68 -30.40 -21.90
CA ILE A 218 -24.05 -31.17 -20.81
C ILE A 218 -23.07 -30.28 -20.05
N GLY A 219 -23.02 -30.42 -18.71
CA GLY A 219 -22.01 -29.79 -17.87
C GLY A 219 -22.06 -28.25 -17.86
N ASP A 220 -20.96 -27.62 -18.29
CA ASP A 220 -20.78 -26.16 -18.23
C ASP A 220 -21.59 -25.41 -19.30
N LYS A 221 -21.84 -26.03 -20.48
CA LYS A 221 -22.68 -25.46 -21.56
C LYS A 221 -24.11 -25.17 -21.10
N ARG A 222 -24.73 -26.11 -20.36
CA ARG A 222 -26.08 -25.95 -19.79
C ARG A 222 -26.15 -24.78 -18.81
N LYS A 223 -25.16 -24.65 -17.92
CA LYS A 223 -25.12 -23.59 -16.91
C LYS A 223 -24.95 -22.21 -17.54
N VAL A 224 -24.11 -22.10 -18.56
CA VAL A 224 -23.93 -20.85 -19.33
C VAL A 224 -25.22 -20.47 -20.04
N PHE A 225 -25.88 -21.45 -20.69
CA PHE A 225 -27.16 -21.25 -21.38
C PHE A 225 -28.28 -20.79 -20.42
N GLU A 226 -28.43 -21.46 -19.28
CA GLU A 226 -29.43 -21.10 -18.27
C GLU A 226 -29.16 -19.72 -17.67
N PHE A 227 -27.90 -19.42 -17.35
CA PHE A 227 -27.50 -18.11 -16.86
C PHE A 227 -27.80 -17.01 -17.88
N LEU A 228 -27.37 -17.16 -19.14
CA LEU A 228 -27.60 -16.14 -20.16
C LEU A 228 -29.08 -15.94 -20.52
N ASN A 229 -29.94 -16.93 -20.28
CA ASN A 229 -31.40 -16.80 -20.44
C ASN A 229 -32.09 -16.10 -19.25
N THR A 230 -31.59 -16.29 -18.03
CA THR A 230 -32.28 -15.85 -16.79
C THR A 230 -31.68 -14.62 -16.11
N SER A 231 -30.42 -14.29 -16.41
CA SER A 231 -29.67 -13.24 -15.69
C SER A 231 -30.27 -11.85 -15.85
N SER A 232 -30.26 -11.06 -14.78
CA SER A 232 -30.65 -9.66 -14.82
C SER A 232 -29.64 -8.78 -15.60
N PHE A 233 -30.06 -7.56 -15.99
CA PHE A 233 -29.17 -6.57 -16.62
C PHE A 233 -27.91 -6.25 -15.78
N ASN A 234 -28.07 -6.21 -14.45
CA ASN A 234 -26.97 -5.96 -13.53
C ASN A 234 -25.97 -7.13 -13.52
N GLU A 235 -26.44 -8.38 -13.58
CA GLU A 235 -25.56 -9.57 -13.59
C GLU A 235 -24.79 -9.72 -14.91
N LEU A 236 -25.41 -9.39 -16.05
CA LEU A 236 -24.73 -9.37 -17.34
C LEU A 236 -23.62 -8.31 -17.39
N SER A 237 -23.82 -7.18 -16.72
CA SER A 237 -22.82 -6.10 -16.64
C SER A 237 -21.55 -6.49 -15.87
N LEU A 238 -21.56 -7.60 -15.10
CA LEU A 238 -20.39 -8.12 -14.39
C LEU A 238 -19.47 -8.96 -15.28
N LEU A 239 -19.95 -9.40 -16.45
CA LEU A 239 -19.18 -10.20 -17.40
C LEU A 239 -18.00 -9.40 -17.97
N SER A 240 -16.87 -10.07 -18.12
CA SER A 240 -15.69 -9.47 -18.77
C SER A 240 -16.03 -9.09 -20.22
N GLY A 241 -15.77 -7.84 -20.61
CA GLY A 241 -16.02 -7.40 -22.00
C GLY A 241 -17.49 -7.17 -22.39
N CYS A 242 -18.42 -7.20 -21.43
CA CYS A 242 -19.82 -6.84 -21.63
C CYS A 242 -20.04 -5.35 -21.32
N SER A 243 -20.37 -4.55 -22.34
CA SER A 243 -20.81 -3.16 -22.15
C SER A 243 -22.33 -3.10 -21.91
N GLN A 244 -22.86 -1.97 -21.44
CA GLN A 244 -24.32 -1.79 -21.24
C GLN A 244 -25.12 -2.14 -22.52
N LYS A 245 -24.62 -1.71 -23.68
CA LYS A 245 -25.23 -2.02 -24.98
C LYS A 245 -25.20 -3.51 -25.32
N LYS A 246 -24.15 -4.23 -24.91
CA LYS A 246 -24.06 -5.69 -25.07
C LYS A 246 -25.03 -6.42 -24.15
N ALA A 247 -25.19 -5.96 -22.91
CA ALA A 247 -26.15 -6.54 -21.96
C ALA A 247 -27.60 -6.34 -22.44
N GLU A 248 -27.95 -5.16 -22.95
CA GLU A 248 -29.25 -4.89 -23.61
C GLU A 248 -29.47 -5.81 -24.82
N ALA A 249 -28.45 -5.97 -25.68
CA ALA A 249 -28.53 -6.85 -26.83
C ALA A 249 -28.73 -8.34 -26.46
N ILE A 250 -28.13 -8.81 -25.36
CA ILE A 250 -28.35 -10.17 -24.85
C ILE A 250 -29.82 -10.32 -24.39
N ILE A 251 -30.34 -9.35 -23.64
CA ILE A 251 -31.72 -9.41 -23.13
C ILE A 251 -32.73 -9.36 -24.27
N ALA A 252 -32.50 -8.53 -25.29
CA ALA A 252 -33.38 -8.40 -26.46
C ALA A 252 -33.47 -9.68 -27.31
N GLN A 253 -32.46 -10.55 -27.25
CA GLN A 253 -32.38 -11.79 -28.03
C GLN A 253 -32.93 -13.02 -27.29
N ARG A 254 -33.35 -12.85 -26.03
CA ARG A 254 -34.00 -13.89 -25.22
C ARG A 254 -35.45 -14.11 -25.67
N PRO A 255 -35.98 -15.33 -25.52
CA PRO A 255 -35.32 -16.53 -25.00
C PRO A 255 -34.45 -17.22 -26.06
N PHE A 256 -33.32 -17.79 -25.63
CA PHE A 256 -32.53 -18.72 -26.44
C PHE A 256 -33.15 -20.11 -26.33
N ARG A 257 -33.46 -20.76 -27.45
CA ARG A 257 -34.16 -22.05 -27.48
C ARG A 257 -33.22 -23.26 -27.36
N GLY A 258 -31.93 -23.08 -27.64
CA GLY A 258 -30.87 -24.09 -27.54
C GLY A 258 -29.48 -23.46 -27.61
N TRP A 259 -28.42 -24.26 -27.42
CA TRP A 259 -27.03 -23.84 -27.53
C TRP A 259 -26.71 -23.31 -28.93
N LEU A 260 -27.20 -24.00 -29.96
CA LEU A 260 -27.07 -23.60 -31.36
C LEU A 260 -27.73 -22.25 -31.66
N ASP A 261 -28.99 -22.05 -31.22
CA ASP A 261 -29.72 -20.79 -31.37
C ASP A 261 -29.00 -19.63 -30.66
N MET A 262 -28.41 -19.89 -29.49
CA MET A 262 -27.63 -18.91 -28.76
C MET A 262 -26.35 -18.52 -29.49
N VAL A 263 -25.55 -19.48 -29.96
CA VAL A 263 -24.32 -19.20 -30.72
C VAL A 263 -24.64 -18.47 -32.02
N GLN A 264 -25.70 -18.88 -32.73
CA GLN A 264 -26.13 -18.24 -33.97
C GLN A 264 -26.55 -16.78 -33.74
N LYS A 265 -27.40 -16.51 -32.74
CA LYS A 265 -27.78 -15.13 -32.37
C LYS A 265 -26.60 -14.27 -31.92
N PHE A 266 -25.57 -14.87 -31.32
CA PHE A 266 -24.34 -14.16 -30.95
C PHE A 266 -23.45 -13.85 -32.16
N ASN A 267 -23.44 -14.71 -33.19
CA ASN A 267 -22.71 -14.48 -34.44
C ASN A 267 -23.43 -13.51 -35.39
N ASP A 268 -24.76 -13.57 -35.46
CA ASP A 268 -25.57 -12.72 -36.34
C ASP A 268 -25.68 -11.28 -35.84
N ASN A 269 -25.54 -11.08 -34.52
CA ASN A 269 -25.59 -9.76 -33.92
C ASN A 269 -24.21 -9.10 -33.88
N LYS A 270 -24.00 -8.05 -34.69
CA LYS A 270 -22.75 -7.27 -34.76
C LYS A 270 -22.23 -6.74 -33.42
N MET A 271 -23.08 -6.65 -32.40
CA MET A 271 -22.70 -6.16 -31.07
C MET A 271 -22.25 -7.26 -30.11
N LEU A 272 -22.58 -8.52 -30.36
CA LEU A 272 -22.27 -9.66 -29.49
C LEU A 272 -21.02 -10.39 -29.99
N SER A 273 -20.30 -11.01 -29.06
CA SER A 273 -19.10 -11.79 -29.36
C SER A 273 -19.18 -13.12 -28.62
N THR A 274 -18.81 -14.21 -29.29
CA THR A 274 -18.81 -15.56 -28.71
C THR A 274 -17.85 -15.72 -27.53
N ASP A 275 -16.85 -14.83 -27.40
CA ASP A 275 -16.00 -14.68 -26.20
C ASP A 275 -16.80 -14.43 -24.90
N LEU A 276 -18.01 -13.89 -25.00
CA LEU A 276 -18.89 -13.69 -23.85
C LEU A 276 -19.38 -15.02 -23.26
N LEU A 277 -19.48 -16.08 -24.06
CA LEU A 277 -19.83 -17.42 -23.59
C LEU A 277 -18.72 -17.98 -22.68
N ASN A 278 -17.47 -17.85 -23.12
CA ASN A 278 -16.30 -18.23 -22.32
C ASN A 278 -16.15 -17.34 -21.08
N SER A 279 -16.41 -16.04 -21.21
CA SER A 279 -16.42 -15.11 -20.07
C SER A 279 -17.52 -15.46 -19.04
N THR A 280 -18.65 -16.00 -19.51
CA THR A 280 -19.74 -16.47 -18.64
C THR A 280 -19.36 -17.77 -17.92
N GLN A 281 -18.72 -18.71 -18.63
CA GLN A 281 -18.17 -19.92 -18.01
C GLN A 281 -17.16 -19.58 -16.91
N GLU A 282 -16.25 -18.64 -17.17
CA GLU A 282 -15.27 -18.17 -16.18
C GLU A 282 -15.96 -17.56 -14.95
N LEU A 283 -16.98 -16.72 -15.14
CA LEU A 283 -17.77 -16.16 -14.03
C LEU A 283 -18.47 -17.25 -13.20
N LEU A 284 -19.07 -18.24 -13.85
CA LEU A 284 -19.76 -19.32 -13.14
C LEU A 284 -18.79 -20.25 -12.40
N CYS A 285 -17.63 -20.53 -13.00
CA CYS A 285 -16.57 -21.32 -12.36
C CYS A 285 -16.03 -20.60 -11.11
N THR A 286 -15.73 -19.30 -11.23
CA THR A 286 -15.26 -18.47 -10.11
C THR A 286 -16.32 -18.39 -9.00
N ARG A 287 -17.61 -18.20 -9.33
CA ARG A 287 -18.71 -18.22 -8.35
C ARG A 287 -18.83 -19.56 -7.61
N ASN A 288 -18.76 -20.69 -8.33
CA ASN A 288 -18.80 -22.02 -7.73
C ASN A 288 -17.59 -22.29 -6.83
N ASN A 289 -16.41 -21.84 -7.23
CA ASN A 289 -15.20 -21.93 -6.42
C ASN A 289 -15.34 -21.17 -5.11
N ILE A 290 -15.88 -19.95 -5.15
CA ILE A 290 -16.18 -19.16 -3.95
C ILE A 290 -17.20 -19.88 -3.08
N GLN A 291 -18.30 -20.39 -3.64
CA GLN A 291 -19.33 -21.09 -2.86
C GLN A 291 -18.76 -22.32 -2.12
N ARG A 292 -17.88 -23.11 -2.76
CA ARG A 292 -17.19 -24.23 -2.08
C ARG A 292 -16.26 -23.75 -0.96
N LEU A 293 -15.49 -22.68 -1.19
CA LEU A 293 -14.63 -22.09 -0.17
C LEU A 293 -15.46 -21.59 1.02
N MET A 294 -16.58 -20.92 0.74
CA MET A 294 -17.50 -20.44 1.76
C MET A 294 -18.08 -21.60 2.57
N LYS A 295 -18.48 -22.71 1.93
CA LYS A 295 -18.95 -23.91 2.63
C LYS A 295 -17.88 -24.52 3.56
N LYS A 296 -16.61 -24.56 3.13
CA LYS A 296 -15.49 -25.01 3.98
C LYS A 296 -15.29 -24.10 5.20
N CYS A 297 -15.37 -22.79 4.99
CA CYS A 297 -15.23 -21.83 6.09
C CYS A 297 -16.40 -21.93 7.09
N VAL A 298 -17.63 -22.21 6.62
CA VAL A 298 -18.78 -22.50 7.50
C VAL A 298 -18.56 -23.76 8.34
N GLY A 299 -17.95 -24.80 7.77
CA GLY A 299 -17.61 -26.01 8.54
C GLY A 299 -16.61 -25.74 9.67
N LEU A 300 -15.54 -24.99 9.38
CA LEU A 300 -14.54 -24.58 10.39
C LEU A 300 -15.16 -23.67 11.47
N ALA A 301 -16.03 -22.76 11.06
CA ALA A 301 -16.79 -21.89 11.95
C ALA A 301 -17.62 -22.69 12.97
N GLN A 302 -18.40 -23.67 12.50
CA GLN A 302 -19.22 -24.52 13.35
C GLN A 302 -18.38 -25.39 14.29
N GLN A 303 -17.23 -25.90 13.84
CA GLN A 303 -16.30 -26.65 14.68
C GLN A 303 -15.73 -25.78 15.81
N LEU A 304 -15.39 -24.51 15.50
CA LEU A 304 -14.92 -23.57 16.52
C LEU A 304 -16.01 -23.27 17.56
N GLU A 305 -17.23 -23.00 17.13
CA GLU A 305 -18.36 -22.75 18.02
C GLU A 305 -18.66 -23.93 18.94
N ALA A 306 -18.64 -25.15 18.39
CA ALA A 306 -18.82 -26.39 19.16
C ALA A 306 -17.70 -26.59 20.20
N ALA A 307 -16.44 -26.35 19.83
CA ALA A 307 -15.31 -26.47 20.75
C ALA A 307 -15.41 -25.48 21.92
N VAL A 308 -15.85 -24.25 21.64
CA VAL A 308 -16.10 -23.22 22.66
C VAL A 308 -17.24 -23.63 23.59
N ALA A 309 -18.36 -24.13 23.05
CA ALA A 309 -19.50 -24.59 23.84
C ALA A 309 -19.15 -25.80 24.74
N ALA A 310 -18.26 -26.69 24.28
CA ALA A 310 -17.76 -27.83 25.05
C ALA A 310 -16.81 -27.44 26.20
N GLY A 311 -16.58 -26.14 26.46
CA GLY A 311 -15.74 -25.67 27.55
C GLY A 311 -14.23 -25.74 27.26
N ALA A 312 -13.84 -25.90 25.99
CA ALA A 312 -12.43 -25.79 25.62
C ALA A 312 -11.94 -24.36 25.94
N GLY A 313 -11.03 -24.25 26.92
CA GLY A 313 -10.31 -23.01 27.20
C GLY A 313 -10.74 -22.23 28.45
N ARG A 314 -11.21 -22.89 29.51
CA ARG A 314 -11.15 -22.30 30.87
C ARG A 314 -9.69 -22.04 31.26
N LEU A 315 -9.16 -20.91 30.80
CA LEU A 315 -7.78 -20.50 30.99
C LEU A 315 -7.75 -19.42 32.06
N THR A 316 -6.97 -19.72 33.09
CA THR A 316 -6.49 -18.71 34.03
C THR A 316 -5.31 -17.98 33.42
N GLN A 317 -4.96 -16.84 34.01
CA GLN A 317 -3.77 -16.10 33.62
C GLN A 317 -2.53 -17.03 33.70
N PRO A 318 -1.67 -17.07 32.66
CA PRO A 318 -0.43 -17.85 32.64
C PRO A 318 0.48 -17.51 33.82
N GLY A 319 1.05 -18.53 34.49
CA GLY A 319 1.89 -18.33 35.67
C GLY A 319 3.27 -17.73 35.36
N ILE A 320 3.68 -17.74 34.09
CA ILE A 320 4.93 -17.14 33.61
C ILE A 320 4.86 -15.62 33.47
N LEU A 321 3.66 -15.03 33.52
CA LEU A 321 3.49 -13.59 33.54
C LEU A 321 3.95 -13.03 34.88
N ASP A 322 4.42 -11.79 34.88
CA ASP A 322 4.79 -11.11 36.12
C ASP A 322 3.60 -11.07 37.10
N SER A 323 3.83 -11.58 38.31
CA SER A 323 2.82 -11.69 39.38
C SER A 323 2.23 -10.35 39.82
N SER A 324 2.91 -9.23 39.56
CA SER A 324 2.43 -7.89 39.88
C SER A 324 1.40 -7.35 38.89
N LEU A 325 1.23 -8.01 37.74
CA LEU A 325 0.36 -7.55 36.65
C LEU A 325 -0.82 -8.50 36.47
N THR A 326 -2.02 -7.94 36.34
CA THR A 326 -3.26 -8.71 36.21
C THR A 326 -3.96 -8.43 34.89
N LEU A 327 -4.39 -9.48 34.20
CA LEU A 327 -5.21 -9.35 32.99
C LEU A 327 -6.64 -8.95 33.33
N ALA A 328 -7.20 -8.03 32.55
CA ALA A 328 -8.61 -7.69 32.67
C ALA A 328 -9.51 -8.88 32.23
N PRO A 329 -10.75 -9.01 32.75
CA PRO A 329 -11.62 -10.14 32.43
C PRO A 329 -11.87 -10.32 30.93
N TYR A 330 -12.06 -9.22 30.20
CA TYR A 330 -12.20 -9.30 28.75
C TYR A 330 -10.90 -9.75 28.06
N GLN A 331 -9.73 -9.39 28.57
CA GLN A 331 -8.45 -9.85 28.01
C GLN A 331 -8.29 -11.37 28.16
N LEU A 332 -8.77 -11.95 29.27
CA LEU A 332 -8.84 -13.40 29.45
C LEU A 332 -9.76 -14.09 28.44
N VAL A 333 -10.92 -13.48 28.12
CA VAL A 333 -11.78 -13.97 27.03
C VAL A 333 -11.04 -13.96 25.68
N GLY A 334 -10.23 -12.92 25.42
CA GLY A 334 -9.40 -12.82 24.21
C GLY A 334 -8.29 -13.87 24.16
N LEU A 335 -7.61 -14.10 25.29
CA LEU A 335 -6.61 -15.16 25.44
C LEU A 335 -7.22 -16.54 25.20
N ASN A 336 -8.39 -16.80 25.79
CA ASN A 336 -9.12 -18.03 25.61
C ASN A 336 -9.47 -18.27 24.14
N TRP A 337 -10.03 -17.25 23.47
CA TRP A 337 -10.32 -17.31 22.04
C TRP A 337 -9.08 -17.65 21.20
N LEU A 338 -7.93 -17.03 21.47
CA LEU A 338 -6.66 -17.34 20.79
C LEU A 338 -6.19 -18.78 21.03
N ALA A 339 -6.36 -19.30 22.25
CA ALA A 339 -6.00 -20.67 22.60
C ALA A 339 -6.89 -21.71 21.90
N VAL A 340 -8.19 -21.42 21.77
CA VAL A 340 -9.12 -22.28 21.01
C VAL A 340 -8.73 -22.32 19.53
N LEU A 341 -8.40 -21.17 18.93
CA LEU A 341 -7.90 -21.12 17.56
C LEU A 341 -6.64 -21.96 17.35
N HIS A 342 -5.69 -21.87 18.28
CA HIS A 342 -4.46 -22.68 18.23
C HIS A 342 -4.77 -24.18 18.28
N LYS A 343 -5.66 -24.63 19.18
CA LYS A 343 -6.04 -26.05 19.29
C LYS A 343 -6.69 -26.59 18.01
N GLN A 344 -7.47 -25.76 17.32
CA GLN A 344 -8.10 -26.12 16.04
C GLN A 344 -7.14 -25.96 14.83
N GLY A 345 -5.92 -25.48 15.05
CA GLY A 345 -4.94 -25.23 13.99
C GLY A 345 -5.30 -24.06 13.07
N VAL A 346 -6.19 -23.18 13.51
CA VAL A 346 -6.76 -22.07 12.72
C VAL A 346 -6.06 -20.76 13.07
N SER A 347 -5.94 -19.88 12.08
CA SER A 347 -5.37 -18.54 12.22
C SER A 347 -6.50 -17.50 12.38
N GLY A 348 -6.23 -16.36 13.03
CA GLY A 348 -7.27 -15.40 13.43
C GLY A 348 -6.91 -13.93 13.23
N ILE A 349 -7.92 -13.07 13.39
CA ILE A 349 -7.82 -11.62 13.37
C ILE A 349 -8.36 -11.06 14.69
N LEU A 350 -7.48 -10.43 15.48
CA LEU A 350 -7.86 -9.70 16.67
C LEU A 350 -8.10 -8.23 16.30
N ALA A 351 -9.36 -7.86 16.20
CA ALA A 351 -9.86 -6.57 15.74
C ALA A 351 -10.50 -5.73 16.86
N ASP A 352 -10.09 -5.95 18.11
CA ASP A 352 -10.49 -5.13 19.25
C ASP A 352 -10.19 -3.65 19.02
N GLU A 353 -11.07 -2.78 19.54
CA GLU A 353 -10.89 -1.33 19.50
C GLU A 353 -9.52 -0.90 20.08
N MET A 354 -8.99 0.22 19.59
CA MET A 354 -7.70 0.75 20.04
C MET A 354 -7.72 1.01 21.54
N GLY A 355 -6.62 0.72 22.25
CA GLY A 355 -6.53 0.95 23.69
C GLY A 355 -7.03 -0.20 24.59
N LEU A 356 -7.63 -1.27 24.04
CA LEU A 356 -8.06 -2.45 24.82
C LEU A 356 -6.92 -3.42 25.23
N GLY A 357 -5.67 -3.15 24.82
CA GLY A 357 -4.52 -3.97 25.21
C GLY A 357 -4.31 -5.23 24.34
N LYS A 358 -4.45 -5.10 23.02
CA LYS A 358 -4.17 -6.20 22.06
C LYS A 358 -2.76 -6.78 22.24
N THR A 359 -1.76 -5.93 22.46
CA THR A 359 -0.37 -6.32 22.72
C THR A 359 -0.29 -7.28 23.91
N VAL A 360 -0.92 -6.93 25.03
CA VAL A 360 -0.92 -7.75 26.26
C VAL A 360 -1.63 -9.09 26.04
N GLN A 361 -2.75 -9.11 25.31
CA GLN A 361 -3.44 -10.36 24.97
C GLN A 361 -2.54 -11.31 24.16
N VAL A 362 -1.77 -10.78 23.20
CA VAL A 362 -0.84 -11.57 22.39
C VAL A 362 0.35 -12.05 23.21
N ILE A 363 0.94 -11.19 24.04
CA ILE A 363 2.05 -11.57 24.93
C ILE A 363 1.60 -12.70 25.87
N SER A 364 0.41 -12.55 26.47
CA SER A 364 -0.20 -13.57 27.34
C SER A 364 -0.46 -14.88 26.60
N PHE A 365 -0.85 -14.80 25.33
CA PHE A 365 -1.04 -15.97 24.49
C PHE A 365 0.28 -16.69 24.19
N LEU A 366 1.35 -15.97 23.83
CA LEU A 366 2.66 -16.57 23.64
C LEU A 366 3.22 -17.17 24.94
N ALA A 367 3.00 -16.49 26.07
CA ALA A 367 3.34 -16.97 27.40
C ALA A 367 2.65 -18.31 27.71
N HIS A 368 1.34 -18.39 27.45
CA HIS A 368 0.58 -19.63 27.60
C HIS A 368 1.12 -20.78 26.73
N LEU A 369 1.52 -20.51 25.49
CA LEU A 369 2.12 -21.52 24.61
C LEU A 369 3.47 -22.03 25.13
N LYS A 370 4.29 -21.14 25.72
CA LYS A 370 5.57 -21.53 26.32
C LYS A 370 5.37 -22.38 27.57
N GLU A 371 4.48 -21.96 28.46
CA GLU A 371 4.16 -22.66 29.71
C GLU A 371 3.57 -24.06 29.46
N THR A 372 2.70 -24.21 28.45
CA THR A 372 2.10 -25.50 28.09
C THR A 372 3.00 -26.39 27.23
N GLY A 373 4.20 -25.95 26.88
CA GLY A 373 5.12 -26.68 25.99
C GLY A 373 4.64 -26.80 24.54
N GLN A 374 3.65 -25.99 24.14
CA GLN A 374 3.08 -25.99 22.79
C GLN A 374 3.85 -25.09 21.81
N ALA A 375 4.76 -24.25 22.31
CA ALA A 375 5.65 -23.43 21.49
C ALA A 375 6.72 -24.28 20.78
N LYS A 376 6.42 -24.77 19.57
CA LYS A 376 7.31 -25.64 18.77
C LYS A 376 8.34 -24.87 17.92
N GLY A 377 8.76 -23.68 18.33
CA GLY A 377 9.76 -22.85 17.64
C GLY A 377 9.58 -21.35 17.88
N THR A 378 10.46 -20.54 17.28
CA THR A 378 10.50 -19.09 17.41
C THR A 378 9.26 -18.41 16.83
N HIS A 379 8.78 -17.39 17.52
CA HIS A 379 7.69 -16.53 17.08
C HIS A 379 8.22 -15.24 16.44
N LEU A 380 7.58 -14.77 15.37
CA LEU A 380 7.93 -13.52 14.68
C LEU A 380 6.82 -12.50 14.87
N ILE A 381 7.16 -11.29 15.31
CA ILE A 381 6.22 -10.17 15.41
C ILE A 381 6.69 -9.06 14.48
N VAL A 382 5.83 -8.70 13.53
CA VAL A 382 6.05 -7.64 12.55
C VAL A 382 5.20 -6.43 12.94
N VAL A 383 5.85 -5.32 13.24
CA VAL A 383 5.21 -4.11 13.78
C VAL A 383 5.57 -2.86 12.97
N PRO A 384 4.77 -1.79 13.02
CA PRO A 384 5.24 -0.48 12.55
C PRO A 384 6.51 -0.04 13.28
N ALA A 385 7.41 0.69 12.60
CA ALA A 385 8.69 1.11 13.19
C ALA A 385 8.53 1.95 14.47
N SER A 386 7.43 2.68 14.57
CA SER A 386 7.06 3.51 15.72
C SER A 386 6.64 2.73 16.96
N THR A 387 6.17 1.47 16.83
CA THR A 387 5.70 0.68 17.98
C THR A 387 6.69 -0.40 18.41
N LEU A 388 7.83 -0.50 17.71
CA LEU A 388 8.86 -1.49 17.97
C LEU A 388 9.37 -1.44 19.42
N ASP A 389 9.63 -0.24 19.94
CA ASP A 389 10.14 -0.07 21.30
C ASP A 389 9.09 -0.32 22.37
N ASN A 390 7.84 0.07 22.11
CA ASN A 390 6.71 -0.27 22.96
C ASN A 390 6.55 -1.79 23.10
N TRP A 391 6.59 -2.54 21.98
CA TRP A 391 6.49 -4.00 22.02
C TRP A 391 7.64 -4.64 22.80
N SER A 392 8.87 -4.14 22.63
CA SER A 392 10.02 -4.65 23.39
C SER A 392 9.90 -4.38 24.89
N THR A 393 9.43 -3.20 25.27
CA THR A 393 9.26 -2.80 26.67
C THR A 393 8.16 -3.62 27.33
N GLU A 394 7.02 -3.79 26.64
CA GLU A 394 5.92 -4.63 27.14
C GLU A 394 6.32 -6.10 27.25
N LEU A 395 7.09 -6.65 26.30
CA LEU A 395 7.60 -8.02 26.40
C LEU A 395 8.52 -8.19 27.62
N ALA A 396 9.45 -7.26 27.82
CA ALA A 396 10.35 -7.29 28.98
C ALA A 396 9.60 -7.13 30.31
N ARG A 397 8.55 -6.30 30.32
CA ARG A 397 7.72 -6.03 31.50
C ARG A 397 6.81 -7.20 31.87
N TRP A 398 6.09 -7.78 30.91
CA TRP A 398 5.08 -8.81 31.19
C TRP A 398 5.69 -10.21 31.30
N VAL A 399 6.73 -10.51 30.51
CA VAL A 399 7.36 -11.84 30.48
C VAL A 399 8.88 -11.70 30.41
N PRO A 400 9.55 -11.39 31.55
CA PRO A 400 11.00 -11.22 31.59
C PRO A 400 11.78 -12.50 31.25
N SER A 401 11.13 -13.67 31.30
CA SER A 401 11.71 -14.96 30.93
C SER A 401 11.83 -15.18 29.41
N PHE A 402 11.32 -14.28 28.58
CA PHE A 402 11.42 -14.39 27.12
C PHE A 402 12.78 -13.90 26.61
N ARG A 403 13.40 -14.70 25.75
CA ARG A 403 14.57 -14.29 24.97
C ARG A 403 14.09 -13.59 23.71
N VAL A 404 14.06 -12.26 23.77
CA VAL A 404 13.58 -11.38 22.69
C VAL A 404 14.76 -10.82 21.90
N SER A 405 14.74 -10.96 20.57
CA SER A 405 15.71 -10.31 19.69
C SER A 405 15.05 -9.26 18.80
N ARG A 406 15.68 -8.08 18.72
CA ARG A 406 15.27 -6.99 17.81
C ARG A 406 16.04 -7.09 16.50
N TYR A 407 15.31 -7.31 15.41
CA TYR A 407 15.82 -7.25 14.04
C TYR A 407 15.51 -5.88 13.43
N TYR A 408 16.32 -4.89 13.79
CA TYR A 408 16.27 -3.51 13.32
C TYR A 408 17.67 -2.89 13.38
N GLY A 409 18.03 -2.02 12.44
CA GLY A 409 19.33 -1.36 12.44
C GLY A 409 19.99 -1.24 11.06
N PRO A 410 21.22 -0.69 11.02
CA PRO A 410 21.99 -0.54 9.81
C PRO A 410 22.30 -1.91 9.16
N PRO A 411 22.64 -1.93 7.85
CA PRO A 411 22.89 -3.17 7.11
C PRO A 411 23.98 -4.07 7.72
N GLU A 412 24.99 -3.49 8.39
CA GLU A 412 26.11 -4.21 8.99
C GLU A 412 25.68 -5.03 10.21
N GLU A 413 24.99 -4.42 11.17
CA GLU A 413 24.41 -5.12 12.33
C GLU A 413 23.44 -6.22 11.88
N ARG A 414 22.59 -5.91 10.89
CA ARG A 414 21.68 -6.90 10.32
C ARG A 414 22.40 -8.08 9.67
N ARG A 415 23.59 -7.88 9.10
CA ARG A 415 24.41 -8.97 8.54
C ARG A 415 24.87 -9.93 9.65
N LEU A 416 25.30 -9.40 10.79
CA LEU A 416 25.72 -10.21 11.95
C LEU A 416 24.54 -11.02 12.50
N LEU A 417 23.39 -10.38 12.71
CA LEU A 417 22.17 -11.04 13.18
C LEU A 417 21.72 -12.17 12.23
N ARG A 418 21.88 -12.01 10.91
CA ARG A 418 21.57 -13.08 9.95
C ARG A 418 22.46 -14.31 10.11
N ILE A 419 23.75 -14.10 10.35
CA ILE A 419 24.71 -15.20 10.57
C ILE A 419 24.36 -15.92 11.87
N GLU A 420 23.97 -15.18 12.89
CA GLU A 420 23.54 -15.73 14.17
C GLU A 420 22.25 -16.54 14.04
N TYR A 421 21.22 -15.98 13.39
CA TYR A 421 19.94 -16.66 13.17
C TYR A 421 20.07 -17.93 12.33
N ALA A 422 21.03 -17.97 11.40
CA ALA A 422 21.30 -19.18 10.62
C ALA A 422 21.78 -20.36 11.50
N LYS A 423 22.35 -20.09 12.67
CA LYS A 423 22.92 -21.12 13.57
C LYS A 423 22.14 -21.32 14.86
N ARG A 424 21.47 -20.29 15.38
CA ARG A 424 20.97 -20.23 16.78
C ARG A 424 19.56 -19.65 16.90
N LEU A 425 18.73 -19.72 15.87
CA LEU A 425 17.37 -19.16 15.95
C LEU A 425 16.55 -19.78 17.08
N ASP A 426 16.71 -21.08 17.35
CA ASP A 426 15.98 -21.81 18.40
C ASP A 426 16.31 -21.31 19.83
N GLN A 427 17.33 -20.46 19.98
CA GLN A 427 17.64 -19.78 21.24
C GLN A 427 16.77 -18.54 21.47
N TYR A 428 16.01 -18.08 20.49
CA TYR A 428 15.14 -16.94 20.64
C TYR A 428 13.68 -17.40 20.68
N ASP A 429 12.95 -16.90 21.69
CA ASP A 429 11.53 -17.18 21.81
C ASP A 429 10.74 -16.26 20.86
N VAL A 430 11.15 -15.00 20.77
CA VAL A 430 10.48 -13.96 19.97
C VAL A 430 11.50 -13.13 19.18
N VAL A 431 11.22 -12.93 17.88
CA VAL A 431 11.93 -11.97 17.03
C VAL A 431 11.00 -10.81 16.71
N LEU A 432 11.42 -9.59 17.04
CA LEU A 432 10.73 -8.35 16.71
C LEU A 432 11.33 -7.74 15.45
N THR A 433 10.50 -7.38 14.47
CA THR A 433 10.96 -6.67 13.28
C THR A 433 9.89 -5.73 12.73
N THR A 434 10.20 -4.98 11.68
CA THR A 434 9.27 -4.04 11.07
C THR A 434 8.89 -4.41 9.64
N TYR A 435 7.75 -3.90 9.18
CA TYR A 435 7.26 -4.11 7.81
C TYR A 435 8.27 -3.73 6.72
N THR A 436 9.10 -2.71 6.97
CA THR A 436 10.12 -2.25 6.02
C THR A 436 11.33 -3.18 6.00
N MET A 437 11.78 -3.64 7.17
CA MET A 437 12.97 -4.51 7.27
C MET A 437 12.77 -5.84 6.55
N VAL A 438 11.61 -6.48 6.72
CA VAL A 438 11.32 -7.79 6.09
C VAL A 438 11.40 -7.75 4.56
N SER A 439 11.14 -6.58 3.96
CA SER A 439 11.16 -6.40 2.50
C SER A 439 12.38 -5.62 1.99
N SER A 440 13.28 -5.17 2.87
CA SER A 440 14.31 -4.20 2.52
C SER A 440 15.33 -4.78 1.53
N CYS A 441 15.90 -5.94 1.81
CA CYS A 441 16.94 -6.57 0.97
C CYS A 441 16.53 -7.98 0.48
N PRO A 442 17.03 -8.43 -0.69
CA PRO A 442 16.79 -9.79 -1.18
C PRO A 442 17.20 -10.90 -0.21
N GLU A 443 18.28 -10.69 0.55
CA GLU A 443 18.78 -11.63 1.55
C GLU A 443 17.79 -11.85 2.69
N GLU A 444 17.11 -10.79 3.14
CA GLU A 444 16.09 -10.86 4.20
C GLU A 444 14.85 -11.58 3.72
N ARG A 445 14.41 -11.27 2.49
CA ARG A 445 13.30 -11.99 1.85
C ARG A 445 13.61 -13.47 1.74
N LYS A 446 14.86 -13.83 1.42
CA LYS A 446 15.29 -15.24 1.36
C LYS A 446 15.32 -15.87 2.75
N MET A 447 15.86 -15.18 3.75
CA MET A 447 15.91 -15.65 5.14
C MET A 447 14.51 -15.97 5.68
N PHE A 448 13.60 -14.99 5.72
CA PHE A 448 12.26 -15.18 6.28
C PHE A 448 11.37 -16.14 5.48
N ARG A 449 11.72 -16.43 4.21
CA ARG A 449 11.05 -17.47 3.39
C ARG A 449 11.51 -18.88 3.75
N ILE A 450 12.76 -19.06 4.13
CA ILE A 450 13.35 -20.39 4.42
C ILE A 450 13.14 -20.74 5.89
N THR A 451 13.32 -19.76 6.78
CA THR A 451 13.23 -19.91 8.22
C THR A 451 11.78 -20.22 8.65
N PRO A 452 11.51 -21.39 9.25
CA PRO A 452 10.18 -21.72 9.73
C PRO A 452 9.87 -21.00 11.04
N MET A 453 8.77 -20.22 11.06
CA MET A 453 8.26 -19.57 12.27
C MET A 453 7.03 -20.30 12.81
N HIS A 454 6.90 -20.36 14.15
CA HIS A 454 5.73 -20.98 14.78
C HIS A 454 4.48 -20.11 14.60
N TYR A 455 4.52 -18.88 15.12
CA TYR A 455 3.54 -17.83 14.84
C TYR A 455 4.20 -16.68 14.09
N VAL A 456 3.45 -16.07 13.17
CA VAL A 456 3.77 -14.73 12.67
C VAL A 456 2.61 -13.80 12.99
N ILE A 457 2.91 -12.79 13.81
CA ILE A 457 1.96 -11.79 14.28
C ILE A 457 2.22 -10.50 13.52
N TYR A 458 1.17 -9.89 12.98
CA TYR A 458 1.23 -8.64 12.25
C TYR A 458 0.41 -7.59 12.98
N ASP A 459 1.09 -6.59 13.54
CA ASP A 459 0.45 -5.46 14.20
C ASP A 459 0.04 -4.38 13.19
N GLU A 460 -1.06 -3.68 13.43
CA GLU A 460 -1.61 -2.70 12.49
C GLU A 460 -1.81 -3.25 11.06
N ALA A 461 -2.51 -4.38 10.96
CA ALA A 461 -2.75 -5.13 9.71
C ALA A 461 -3.47 -4.33 8.61
N HIS A 462 -3.97 -3.12 8.90
CA HIS A 462 -4.44 -2.18 7.87
C HIS A 462 -3.34 -1.86 6.83
N MET A 463 -2.06 -2.05 7.16
CA MET A 463 -0.93 -1.96 6.22
C MET A 463 -0.92 -3.06 5.14
N LEU A 464 -1.72 -4.13 5.30
CA LEU A 464 -1.85 -5.28 4.40
C LEU A 464 -3.11 -5.24 3.53
N LYS A 465 -3.87 -4.13 3.54
CA LYS A 465 -5.19 -4.04 2.91
C LYS A 465 -5.19 -4.33 1.40
N ASN A 466 -4.10 -4.03 0.70
CA ASN A 466 -4.01 -4.16 -0.76
C ASN A 466 -3.13 -5.35 -1.18
N MET A 467 -3.76 -6.38 -1.75
CA MET A 467 -3.11 -7.60 -2.26
C MET A 467 -2.16 -7.35 -3.42
N ALA A 468 -2.30 -6.23 -4.15
CA ALA A 468 -1.43 -5.89 -5.28
C ALA A 468 -0.08 -5.32 -4.84
N THR A 469 0.10 -5.01 -3.56
CA THR A 469 1.35 -4.43 -3.07
C THR A 469 2.45 -5.47 -2.97
N GLN A 470 3.68 -5.08 -3.33
CA GLN A 470 4.86 -5.95 -3.15
C GLN A 470 5.06 -6.34 -1.69
N ARG A 471 4.71 -5.45 -0.76
CA ARG A 471 4.72 -5.71 0.68
C ARG A 471 3.84 -6.92 1.03
N TYR A 472 2.60 -6.94 0.55
CA TYR A 472 1.67 -8.05 0.79
C TYR A 472 2.24 -9.38 0.29
N ASP A 473 2.75 -9.41 -0.94
CA ASP A 473 3.32 -10.62 -1.54
C ASP A 473 4.57 -11.13 -0.80
N ASN A 474 5.47 -10.24 -0.38
CA ASN A 474 6.65 -10.61 0.38
C ASN A 474 6.30 -11.18 1.76
N LEU A 475 5.33 -10.58 2.47
CA LEU A 475 4.92 -11.04 3.80
C LEU A 475 4.11 -12.35 3.72
N LEU A 476 3.34 -12.53 2.65
CA LEU A 476 2.60 -13.77 2.40
C LEU A 476 3.54 -14.96 2.20
N LYS A 477 4.76 -14.75 1.68
CA LYS A 477 5.78 -15.77 1.44
C LYS A 477 6.55 -16.22 2.70
N ILE A 478 6.31 -15.59 3.85
CA ILE A 478 6.94 -15.99 5.11
C ILE A 478 6.41 -17.35 5.55
N LYS A 479 7.34 -18.27 5.82
CA LYS A 479 7.02 -19.62 6.23
C LYS A 479 6.56 -19.62 7.69
N SER A 480 5.28 -19.94 7.90
CA SER A 480 4.61 -19.85 9.20
C SER A 480 3.62 -20.99 9.38
N LYS A 481 3.50 -21.54 10.60
CA LYS A 481 2.42 -22.50 10.92
C LYS A 481 1.10 -21.78 11.17
N HIS A 482 1.12 -20.74 11.99
CA HIS A 482 -0.06 -19.91 12.30
C HIS A 482 0.22 -18.43 12.04
N ARG A 483 -0.84 -17.70 11.68
CA ARG A 483 -0.81 -16.25 11.46
C ARG A 483 -1.83 -15.57 12.35
N LEU A 484 -1.43 -14.45 12.93
CA LEU A 484 -2.34 -13.61 13.73
C LEU A 484 -2.25 -12.18 13.23
N LEU A 485 -3.39 -11.60 12.89
CA LEU A 485 -3.49 -10.20 12.48
C LEU A 485 -4.07 -9.38 13.62
N LEU A 486 -3.43 -8.27 13.96
CA LEU A 486 -3.95 -7.30 14.92
C LEU A 486 -4.35 -6.03 14.17
N THR A 487 -5.55 -5.53 14.42
CA THR A 487 -5.98 -4.25 13.85
C THR A 487 -6.85 -3.49 14.84
N GLY A 488 -6.64 -2.18 14.92
CA GLY A 488 -7.49 -1.27 15.71
C GLY A 488 -8.71 -0.73 14.95
N THR A 489 -8.61 -0.73 13.61
CA THR A 489 -9.61 -0.19 12.70
C THR A 489 -10.05 -1.32 11.77
N PRO A 490 -11.04 -2.11 12.19
CA PRO A 490 -11.62 -3.15 11.35
C PRO A 490 -12.21 -2.54 10.06
N LEU A 491 -11.47 -2.74 8.96
CA LEU A 491 -11.94 -2.77 7.57
C LEU A 491 -12.54 -1.47 7.03
N GLN A 492 -11.78 -0.78 6.17
CA GLN A 492 -12.07 0.59 5.71
C GLN A 492 -13.08 0.64 4.54
N ASN A 493 -14.07 -0.25 4.50
CA ASN A 493 -15.20 -0.28 3.54
C ASN A 493 -15.00 -1.02 2.20
N ASN A 494 -14.09 -1.98 2.05
CA ASN A 494 -14.05 -2.81 0.85
C ASN A 494 -14.07 -4.32 1.17
N LEU A 495 -15.02 -5.06 0.58
CA LEU A 495 -15.04 -6.51 0.60
C LEU A 495 -13.72 -7.11 0.08
N ILE A 496 -13.01 -6.38 -0.80
CA ILE A 496 -11.65 -6.73 -1.24
C ILE A 496 -10.64 -6.67 -0.09
N GLU A 497 -10.70 -5.65 0.78
CA GLU A 497 -9.82 -5.55 1.95
C GLU A 497 -10.13 -6.65 2.96
N LEU A 498 -11.41 -6.99 3.10
CA LEU A 498 -11.84 -8.10 3.92
C LEU A 498 -11.28 -9.43 3.43
N MET A 499 -11.42 -9.68 2.13
CA MET A 499 -10.89 -10.88 1.49
C MET A 499 -9.37 -10.89 1.45
N SER A 500 -8.70 -9.75 1.34
CA SER A 500 -7.24 -9.67 1.36
C SER A 500 -6.69 -10.11 2.71
N LEU A 501 -7.27 -9.63 3.81
CA LEU A 501 -6.89 -10.08 5.15
C LEU A 501 -7.22 -11.57 5.35
N LEU A 502 -8.37 -12.05 4.91
CA LEU A 502 -8.75 -13.46 5.04
C LEU A 502 -7.79 -14.40 4.27
N CYS A 503 -7.47 -14.05 3.01
CA CYS A 503 -6.49 -14.77 2.19
C CYS A 503 -5.11 -14.78 2.84
N PHE A 504 -4.76 -13.70 3.54
CA PHE A 504 -3.48 -13.57 4.22
C PHE A 504 -3.41 -14.44 5.49
N VAL A 505 -4.50 -14.54 6.25
CA VAL A 505 -4.61 -15.36 7.47
C VAL A 505 -4.57 -16.85 7.13
N MET A 506 -5.27 -17.28 6.07
CA MET A 506 -5.40 -18.70 5.70
C MET A 506 -4.96 -18.98 4.25
N PRO A 507 -3.67 -18.81 3.91
CA PRO A 507 -3.21 -18.91 2.53
C PRO A 507 -3.44 -20.29 1.89
N HIS A 508 -3.39 -21.36 2.68
CA HIS A 508 -3.60 -22.74 2.18
C HIS A 508 -5.04 -22.98 1.70
N MET A 509 -6.03 -22.29 2.28
CA MET A 509 -7.42 -22.40 1.84
C MET A 509 -7.66 -21.69 0.51
N PHE A 510 -6.93 -20.59 0.27
CA PHE A 510 -7.16 -19.69 -0.87
C PHE A 510 -6.07 -19.76 -1.95
N SER A 511 -5.07 -20.65 -1.80
CA SER A 511 -3.97 -20.79 -2.75
C SER A 511 -4.47 -21.15 -4.15
N GLY A 512 -4.07 -20.38 -5.16
CA GLY A 512 -4.45 -20.60 -6.56
C GLY A 512 -5.80 -20.01 -6.98
N LYS A 513 -6.57 -19.40 -6.06
CA LYS A 513 -7.88 -18.77 -6.32
C LYS A 513 -7.91 -17.27 -6.01
N THR A 514 -6.76 -16.69 -5.71
CA THR A 514 -6.63 -15.27 -5.32
C THR A 514 -6.95 -14.32 -6.47
N ASP A 515 -6.66 -14.69 -7.70
CA ASP A 515 -6.89 -13.83 -8.86
C ASP A 515 -8.38 -13.84 -9.27
N ASP A 516 -9.06 -14.97 -9.12
CA ASP A 516 -10.52 -15.10 -9.25
C ASP A 516 -11.25 -14.17 -8.26
N LEU A 517 -10.82 -14.19 -7.00
CA LEU A 517 -11.35 -13.33 -5.94
C LEU A 517 -11.08 -11.85 -6.22
N LYS A 518 -9.88 -11.49 -6.69
CA LYS A 518 -9.57 -10.11 -7.09
C LYS A 518 -10.49 -9.63 -8.20
N ASN A 519 -10.67 -10.44 -9.25
CA ASN A 519 -11.45 -10.06 -10.43
C ASN A 519 -12.94 -9.89 -10.11
N LEU A 520 -13.51 -10.77 -9.28
CA LEU A 520 -14.93 -10.71 -8.92
C LEU A 520 -15.24 -9.49 -8.05
N PHE A 521 -14.36 -9.12 -7.11
CA PHE A 521 -14.63 -8.01 -6.19
C PHE A 521 -14.12 -6.64 -6.69
N GLN A 522 -13.09 -6.58 -7.56
CA GLN A 522 -12.62 -5.31 -8.16
C GLN A 522 -13.62 -4.69 -9.14
N LYS A 523 -14.36 -5.52 -9.89
CA LYS A 523 -15.40 -5.04 -10.83
C LYS A 523 -16.53 -4.31 -10.11
N ASN A 524 -16.89 -4.74 -8.90
CA ASN A 524 -17.96 -4.17 -8.08
C ASN A 524 -17.61 -2.76 -7.56
N SER A 525 -16.32 -2.45 -7.38
CA SER A 525 -15.87 -1.13 -6.89
C SER A 525 -16.05 -0.03 -7.96
N LYS A 526 -15.88 -0.37 -9.25
CA LYS A 526 -15.99 0.59 -10.35
C LYS A 526 -17.45 0.91 -10.72
N ALA A 527 -18.36 -0.04 -10.55
CA ALA A 527 -19.79 0.18 -10.82
C ALA A 527 -20.44 1.22 -9.87
N LYS A 528 -19.92 1.35 -8.64
CA LYS A 528 -20.33 2.39 -7.69
C LYS A 528 -19.81 3.79 -8.02
N ALA A 529 -18.70 3.90 -8.75
CA ALA A 529 -18.08 5.20 -9.06
C ALA A 529 -18.75 5.94 -10.22
N THR A 530 -19.38 5.22 -11.17
CA THR A 530 -20.02 5.80 -12.36
C THR A 530 -21.51 6.15 -12.18
N LYS A 531 -22.13 5.79 -11.05
CA LYS A 531 -23.56 6.03 -10.76
C LYS A 531 -23.80 7.02 -9.61
N LYS A 532 -22.95 8.05 -9.45
CA LYS A 532 -23.25 9.19 -8.56
C LYS A 532 -23.56 10.44 -9.40
N ALA A 533 -24.81 10.52 -9.91
CA ALA A 533 -25.38 11.77 -10.43
C ALA A 533 -26.92 11.79 -10.51
N THR A 534 -27.63 10.73 -10.16
CA THR A 534 -29.11 10.75 -10.12
C THR A 534 -29.59 10.21 -8.79
N GLU A 535 -30.39 11.02 -8.10
CA GLU A 535 -31.08 10.72 -6.86
C GLU A 535 -31.89 9.42 -7.02
N LYS A 536 -31.34 8.31 -6.50
CA LYS A 536 -32.08 7.07 -6.26
C LYS A 536 -31.71 6.52 -4.88
N LYS A 537 -32.75 6.05 -4.18
CA LYS A 537 -32.75 5.50 -2.82
C LYS A 537 -31.76 4.34 -2.68
N GLU A 538 -31.35 4.08 -1.43
CA GLU A 538 -30.40 3.05 -0.99
C GLU A 538 -30.72 1.59 -1.41
N ASP A 539 -31.87 1.31 -2.03
CA ASP A 539 -32.34 -0.02 -2.42
C ASP A 539 -31.72 -0.59 -3.72
N ASP A 540 -30.84 0.15 -4.40
CA ASP A 540 -30.29 -0.26 -5.72
C ASP A 540 -28.98 -1.10 -5.63
N VAL A 541 -28.61 -1.66 -4.47
CA VAL A 541 -27.57 -2.70 -4.40
C VAL A 541 -28.20 -4.03 -4.87
N PRO A 542 -27.65 -4.73 -5.88
CA PRO A 542 -28.23 -5.97 -6.37
C PRO A 542 -28.40 -6.99 -5.21
N PRO A 543 -29.57 -7.64 -5.07
CA PRO A 543 -29.88 -8.54 -3.95
C PRO A 543 -28.87 -9.70 -3.81
N PHE A 544 -28.24 -10.09 -4.92
CA PHE A 544 -27.16 -11.07 -4.92
C PHE A 544 -25.90 -10.59 -4.18
N GLU A 545 -25.50 -9.34 -4.36
CA GLU A 545 -24.30 -8.76 -3.73
C GLU A 545 -24.48 -8.57 -2.23
N GLN A 546 -25.67 -8.13 -1.82
CA GLN A 546 -26.04 -7.99 -0.41
C GLN A 546 -26.03 -9.36 0.29
N SER A 547 -26.58 -10.40 -0.35
CA SER A 547 -26.53 -11.78 0.14
C SER A 547 -25.09 -12.31 0.28
N GLN A 548 -24.20 -12.05 -0.68
CA GLN A 548 -22.79 -12.43 -0.57
C GLN A 548 -22.04 -11.71 0.54
N ILE A 549 -22.30 -10.40 0.74
CA ILE A 549 -21.69 -9.62 1.81
C ILE A 549 -22.13 -10.18 3.17
N THR A 550 -23.43 -10.42 3.36
CA THR A 550 -23.97 -11.01 4.59
C THR A 550 -23.40 -12.41 4.85
N GLN A 551 -23.31 -13.24 3.81
CA GLN A 551 -22.70 -14.57 3.91
C GLN A 551 -21.20 -14.49 4.26
N ALA A 552 -20.44 -13.57 3.64
CA ALA A 552 -19.03 -13.35 3.95
C ALA A 552 -18.82 -12.86 5.39
N LYS A 553 -19.67 -11.94 5.88
CA LYS A 553 -19.66 -11.49 7.28
C LYS A 553 -19.91 -12.65 8.25
N ARG A 554 -20.93 -13.49 7.99
CA ARG A 554 -21.25 -14.67 8.82
C ARG A 554 -20.07 -15.64 8.90
N ILE A 555 -19.37 -15.83 7.78
CA ILE A 555 -18.21 -16.71 7.68
C ILE A 555 -17.01 -16.18 8.45
N MET A 556 -16.81 -14.87 8.47
CA MET A 556 -15.66 -14.28 9.14
C MET A 556 -15.80 -14.16 10.65
N LYS A 557 -17.04 -14.14 11.14
CA LYS A 557 -17.36 -13.94 12.55
C LYS A 557 -16.55 -14.82 13.52
N PRO A 558 -16.26 -16.11 13.25
CA PRO A 558 -15.49 -16.95 14.18
C PRO A 558 -13.98 -16.68 14.11
N PHE A 559 -13.48 -16.20 12.97
CA PHE A 559 -12.07 -15.90 12.75
C PHE A 559 -11.70 -14.47 13.16
N VAL A 560 -12.69 -13.62 13.48
CA VAL A 560 -12.49 -12.22 13.87
C VAL A 560 -13.09 -11.99 15.26
N LEU A 561 -12.25 -11.61 16.22
CA LEU A 561 -12.71 -11.10 17.51
C LEU A 561 -12.68 -9.57 17.50
N ARG A 562 -13.84 -8.93 17.65
CA ARG A 562 -13.99 -7.47 17.77
C ARG A 562 -14.82 -7.13 19.00
N ARG A 563 -14.29 -6.24 19.85
CA ARG A 563 -14.97 -5.65 21.01
C ARG A 563 -14.75 -4.14 21.04
N LEU A 564 -15.76 -3.39 21.50
CA LEU A 564 -15.68 -1.94 21.65
C LEU A 564 -15.38 -1.58 23.10
N LYS A 565 -14.75 -0.42 23.33
CA LYS A 565 -14.50 0.11 24.68
C LYS A 565 -15.78 0.20 25.51
N ALA A 566 -16.88 0.64 24.89
CA ALA A 566 -18.18 0.73 25.55
C ALA A 566 -18.71 -0.64 26.04
N ASP A 567 -18.32 -1.73 25.38
CA ASP A 567 -18.80 -3.08 25.73
C ASP A 567 -18.03 -3.69 26.91
N VAL A 568 -16.76 -3.33 27.07
CA VAL A 568 -15.84 -4.01 28.02
C VAL A 568 -15.31 -3.11 29.13
N LEU A 569 -15.32 -1.79 28.94
CA LEU A 569 -14.79 -0.82 29.90
C LEU A 569 -15.89 0.15 30.31
N GLN A 570 -16.72 -0.29 31.26
CA GLN A 570 -17.78 0.57 31.81
C GLN A 570 -17.20 1.72 32.64
N ASP A 571 -15.99 1.54 33.19
CA ASP A 571 -15.30 2.54 34.02
C ASP A 571 -14.56 3.61 33.21
N LEU A 572 -14.47 3.47 31.88
CA LEU A 572 -13.76 4.44 31.06
C LEU A 572 -14.55 5.75 30.98
N PRO A 573 -13.93 6.93 31.25
CA PRO A 573 -14.62 8.20 31.20
C PRO A 573 -15.27 8.48 29.84
N LYS A 574 -16.35 9.26 29.84
CA LYS A 574 -17.07 9.64 28.62
C LYS A 574 -16.14 10.42 27.68
N LYS A 575 -16.27 10.11 26.39
CA LYS A 575 -15.66 10.87 25.29
C LYS A 575 -16.72 11.74 24.61
N THR A 576 -16.49 13.04 24.56
CA THR A 576 -17.36 14.03 23.91
C THR A 576 -16.69 14.56 22.65
N ASN A 577 -17.45 14.65 21.55
CA ASN A 577 -16.94 15.18 20.28
C ASN A 577 -17.63 16.51 19.98
N HIS A 578 -16.84 17.55 19.76
CA HIS A 578 -17.28 18.90 19.41
C HIS A 578 -16.76 19.26 18.02
N MET A 579 -17.68 19.59 17.12
CA MET A 579 -17.34 20.23 15.86
C MET A 579 -17.36 21.75 16.08
N VAL A 580 -16.21 22.40 15.87
CA VAL A 580 -16.02 23.82 16.13
C VAL A 580 -15.84 24.56 14.80
N PRO A 581 -16.88 25.26 14.32
CA PRO A 581 -16.75 26.09 13.12
C PRO A 581 -15.88 27.31 13.43
N CYS A 582 -14.93 27.59 12.55
CA CYS A 582 -13.95 28.66 12.65
C CYS A 582 -14.14 29.63 11.48
N ALA A 583 -14.60 30.86 11.76
CA ALA A 583 -14.70 31.89 10.74
C ALA A 583 -13.29 32.37 10.34
N MET A 584 -12.98 32.40 9.04
CA MET A 584 -11.71 32.94 8.53
C MET A 584 -11.55 34.43 8.87
N SER A 585 -10.31 34.91 9.00
CA SER A 585 -10.06 36.35 9.09
C SER A 585 -10.40 37.07 7.79
N ASP A 586 -10.66 38.38 7.83
CA ASP A 586 -11.00 39.16 6.63
C ASP A 586 -9.91 39.10 5.54
N ARG A 587 -8.64 39.02 5.95
CA ARG A 587 -7.52 38.82 5.04
C ARG A 587 -7.52 37.40 4.48
N GLN A 588 -7.61 36.38 5.33
CA GLN A 588 -7.65 34.98 4.92
C GLN A 588 -8.82 34.69 3.97
N GLN A 589 -10.01 35.21 4.27
CA GLN A 589 -11.22 35.02 3.46
C GLN A 589 -11.08 35.66 2.07
N ARG A 590 -10.50 36.86 1.97
CA ARG A 590 -10.20 37.49 0.66
C ARG A 590 -9.23 36.67 -0.16
N LEU A 591 -8.13 36.21 0.45
CA LEU A 591 -7.17 35.34 -0.22
C LEU A 591 -7.81 34.03 -0.70
N TYR A 592 -8.66 33.43 0.13
CA TYR A 592 -9.35 32.18 -0.20
C TYR A 592 -10.34 32.34 -1.37
N LYS A 593 -11.12 33.43 -1.39
CA LYS A 593 -12.01 33.77 -2.51
C LYS A 593 -11.22 34.00 -3.80
N ASN A 594 -10.10 34.74 -3.73
CA ASN A 594 -9.24 34.99 -4.88
C ASN A 594 -8.63 33.68 -5.43
N LEU A 595 -8.23 32.76 -4.54
CA LEU A 595 -7.72 31.45 -4.92
C LEU A 595 -8.78 30.64 -5.68
N ILE A 596 -10.02 30.58 -5.16
CA ILE A 596 -11.15 29.92 -5.86
C ILE A 596 -11.42 30.57 -7.21
N ALA A 597 -11.43 31.90 -7.28
CA ALA A 597 -11.67 32.64 -8.51
C ALA A 597 -10.59 32.35 -9.56
N ALA A 598 -9.31 32.35 -9.19
CA ALA A 598 -8.20 32.02 -10.08
C ALA A 598 -8.35 30.63 -10.70
N PHE A 599 -8.75 29.64 -9.89
CA PHE A 599 -9.03 28.29 -10.38
C PHE A 599 -10.30 28.23 -11.24
N SER A 600 -11.31 29.06 -10.96
CA SER A 600 -12.56 29.12 -11.72
C SER A 600 -12.41 29.86 -13.06
N SER A 601 -11.50 30.83 -13.16
CA SER A 601 -11.21 31.62 -14.36
C SER A 601 -10.23 30.95 -15.33
N SER A 602 -9.54 29.88 -14.90
CA SER A 602 -8.69 29.04 -15.78
C SER A 602 -9.50 28.15 -16.75
N LYS A 603 -10.73 28.57 -17.07
CA LYS A 603 -11.74 27.91 -17.91
C LYS A 603 -11.63 28.31 -19.39
N ASP A 604 -10.54 27.96 -20.05
CA ASP A 604 -10.62 27.69 -21.49
C ASP A 604 -11.03 26.23 -21.67
N GLY A 605 -12.35 25.99 -21.56
CA GLY A 605 -13.19 25.02 -22.29
C GLY A 605 -12.77 23.56 -22.54
N MET A 606 -11.60 23.10 -22.12
CA MET A 606 -11.08 21.77 -22.42
C MET A 606 -10.26 21.23 -21.25
N VAL A 607 -10.78 21.39 -20.04
CA VAL A 607 -10.40 20.50 -18.93
C VAL A 607 -11.07 19.17 -19.20
N HIS A 608 -10.49 18.42 -20.14
CA HIS A 608 -10.52 16.99 -19.99
C HIS A 608 -10.04 16.69 -18.57
N ALA A 609 -10.83 15.92 -17.85
CA ALA A 609 -10.43 15.22 -16.64
C ALA A 609 -9.31 14.19 -16.96
N THR A 610 -8.21 14.64 -17.56
CA THR A 610 -7.08 13.81 -18.02
C THR A 610 -5.81 14.03 -17.21
N THR A 611 -5.80 14.93 -16.24
CA THR A 611 -4.74 14.99 -15.23
C THR A 611 -5.31 15.15 -13.82
N GLU A 612 -5.59 14.02 -13.17
CA GLU A 612 -5.94 13.92 -11.74
C GLU A 612 -4.98 14.72 -10.83
N GLN A 613 -3.75 14.99 -11.30
CA GLN A 613 -2.73 15.79 -10.61
C GLN A 613 -3.08 17.27 -10.41
N SER A 614 -3.84 17.91 -11.31
CA SER A 614 -4.17 19.35 -11.18
C SER A 614 -5.20 19.62 -10.07
N GLY A 615 -6.24 18.78 -9.98
CA GLY A 615 -7.28 18.89 -8.95
C GLY A 615 -6.78 18.61 -7.53
N MET A 616 -5.84 17.68 -7.36
CA MET A 616 -5.21 17.40 -6.06
C MET A 616 -4.37 18.59 -5.55
N SER A 617 -3.65 19.29 -6.44
CA SER A 617 -2.85 20.46 -6.06
C SER A 617 -3.75 21.61 -5.59
N MET A 618 -4.83 21.89 -6.33
CA MET A 618 -5.83 22.90 -5.97
C MET A 618 -6.45 22.62 -4.60
N MET A 619 -6.87 21.38 -4.35
CA MET A 619 -7.43 20.95 -3.07
C MET A 619 -6.42 21.13 -1.92
N MET A 620 -5.14 20.83 -2.15
CA MET A 620 -4.10 21.03 -1.14
C MET A 620 -3.87 22.50 -0.79
N ASP A 621 -3.86 23.39 -1.78
CA ASP A 621 -3.67 24.82 -1.52
C ASP A 621 -4.89 25.44 -0.83
N MET A 622 -6.10 25.00 -1.16
CA MET A 622 -7.30 25.36 -0.41
C MET A 622 -7.21 24.91 1.06
N ARG A 623 -6.76 23.69 1.33
CA ARG A 623 -6.58 23.19 2.70
C ARG A 623 -5.52 23.97 3.47
N LYS A 624 -4.37 24.27 2.85
CA LYS A 624 -3.33 25.12 3.47
C LYS A 624 -3.89 26.48 3.83
N LEU A 625 -4.59 27.14 2.90
CA LEU A 625 -5.13 28.48 3.13
C LEU A 625 -6.27 28.48 4.16
N ALA A 626 -7.09 27.42 4.21
CA ALA A 626 -8.11 27.24 5.24
C ALA A 626 -7.50 27.08 6.65
N ASN A 627 -6.29 26.51 6.74
CA ASN A 627 -5.53 26.44 7.99
C ASN A 627 -4.87 27.76 8.35
N HIS A 628 -3.98 28.27 7.49
CA HIS A 628 -3.22 29.49 7.77
C HIS A 628 -2.67 30.14 6.47
N PRO A 629 -2.79 31.47 6.29
CA PRO A 629 -2.27 32.16 5.09
C PRO A 629 -0.77 31.96 4.83
N LEU A 630 0.07 31.94 5.88
CA LEU A 630 1.53 31.80 5.76
C LEU A 630 2.01 30.41 5.27
N LEU A 631 1.10 29.44 5.10
CA LEU A 631 1.43 28.16 4.47
C LEU A 631 1.58 28.28 2.94
N LEU A 632 1.16 29.41 2.37
CA LEU A 632 1.33 29.78 0.97
C LEU A 632 2.18 31.05 0.87
N ARG A 633 2.49 31.47 -0.36
CA ARG A 633 3.32 32.64 -0.65
C ARG A 633 2.44 33.82 -1.05
N TYR A 634 2.05 34.66 -0.10
CA TYR A 634 1.23 35.86 -0.31
C TYR A 634 1.85 37.14 0.27
N HIS A 635 2.75 37.02 1.25
CA HIS A 635 3.45 38.12 1.89
C HIS A 635 4.72 38.50 1.14
N TYR A 636 5.56 37.52 0.81
CA TYR A 636 6.81 37.79 0.09
C TYR A 636 6.59 37.85 -1.42
N LEU A 637 6.59 39.07 -1.96
CA LEU A 637 6.52 39.32 -3.40
C LEU A 637 7.83 38.93 -4.09
N ASP A 638 7.77 38.62 -5.39
CA ASP A 638 8.93 38.20 -6.19
C ASP A 638 10.11 39.18 -6.08
N SER A 639 9.84 40.49 -6.02
CA SER A 639 10.87 41.53 -5.85
C SER A 639 11.60 41.41 -4.50
N GLN A 640 10.87 41.14 -3.42
CA GLN A 640 11.43 40.94 -2.09
C GLN A 640 12.21 39.64 -2.02
N VAL A 641 11.70 38.56 -2.63
CA VAL A 641 12.40 37.27 -2.69
C VAL A 641 13.73 37.40 -3.43
N ARG A 642 13.81 38.19 -4.51
CA ARG A 642 15.09 38.49 -5.19
C ARG A 642 16.08 39.23 -4.28
N GLN A 643 15.61 40.20 -3.49
CA GLN A 643 16.47 40.92 -2.54
C GLN A 643 16.97 39.99 -1.43
N ILE A 644 16.11 39.11 -0.91
CA ILE A 644 16.47 38.10 0.09
C ILE A 644 17.50 37.13 -0.50
N ALA A 645 17.29 36.64 -1.72
CA ALA A 645 18.21 35.75 -2.42
C ALA A 645 19.60 36.38 -2.61
N ALA A 646 19.66 37.64 -3.06
CA ALA A 646 20.92 38.36 -3.27
C ALA A 646 21.69 38.54 -1.95
N ARG A 647 21.01 38.83 -0.85
CA ARG A 647 21.64 38.96 0.47
C ARG A 647 22.09 37.60 1.03
N LEU A 648 21.28 36.56 0.88
CA LEU A 648 21.62 35.20 1.32
C LEU A 648 22.81 34.62 0.55
N ALA A 649 22.87 34.83 -0.77
CA ALA A 649 23.98 34.32 -1.60
C ALA A 649 25.34 34.94 -1.23
N ARG A 650 25.34 36.15 -0.64
CA ARG A 650 26.54 36.84 -0.13
C ARG A 650 26.90 36.44 1.30
N ASP A 651 25.98 35.78 2.02
CA ASP A 651 26.22 35.32 3.38
C ASP A 651 27.18 34.12 3.36
N PRO A 652 28.31 34.16 4.11
CA PRO A 652 29.28 33.08 4.10
C PRO A 652 28.74 31.77 4.70
N GLY A 653 27.68 31.82 5.51
CA GLY A 653 27.05 30.67 6.15
C GLY A 653 25.96 30.00 5.31
N TYR A 654 25.51 30.62 4.21
CA TYR A 654 24.47 30.04 3.36
C TYR A 654 25.07 29.08 2.31
N LYS A 655 24.44 27.91 2.14
CA LYS A 655 24.99 26.83 1.29
C LYS A 655 25.01 27.16 -0.21
N GLU A 656 24.10 28.01 -0.70
CA GLU A 656 23.99 28.35 -2.13
C GLU A 656 24.49 29.77 -2.39
N LYS A 657 25.60 29.89 -3.12
CA LYS A 657 26.27 31.19 -3.38
C LYS A 657 25.82 31.85 -4.68
N ASN A 658 25.09 31.13 -5.53
CA ASN A 658 24.54 31.71 -6.75
C ASN A 658 23.20 32.39 -6.46
N GLU A 659 23.12 33.70 -6.70
CA GLU A 659 21.91 34.51 -6.47
C GLU A 659 20.68 33.94 -7.21
N GLN A 660 20.85 33.45 -8.44
CA GLN A 660 19.76 32.90 -9.24
C GLN A 660 19.23 31.57 -8.67
N TYR A 661 20.12 30.69 -8.23
CA TYR A 661 19.71 29.42 -7.62
C TYR A 661 19.12 29.61 -6.23
N ALA A 662 19.62 30.58 -5.46
CA ALA A 662 19.02 30.99 -4.21
C ALA A 662 17.60 31.55 -4.43
N TYR A 663 17.38 32.34 -5.49
CA TYR A 663 16.06 32.85 -5.85
C TYR A 663 15.08 31.72 -6.21
N GLU A 664 15.47 30.82 -7.09
CA GLU A 664 14.66 29.65 -7.46
C GLU A 664 14.33 28.76 -6.26
N ASP A 665 15.30 28.55 -5.35
CA ASP A 665 15.10 27.82 -4.09
C ASP A 665 13.99 28.46 -3.24
N LEU A 666 14.03 29.79 -3.08
CA LEU A 666 13.07 30.52 -2.27
C LEU A 666 11.66 30.55 -2.89
N LEU A 667 11.53 30.49 -4.21
CA LEU A 667 10.22 30.42 -4.88
C LEU A 667 9.43 29.15 -4.54
N CYS A 668 10.11 28.08 -4.13
CA CYS A 668 9.48 26.83 -3.71
C CYS A 668 9.05 26.83 -2.23
N LEU A 669 9.36 27.88 -1.47
CA LEU A 669 9.08 27.96 -0.04
C LEU A 669 7.78 28.74 0.23
N SER A 670 7.10 28.37 1.33
CA SER A 670 6.00 29.18 1.87
C SER A 670 6.50 30.45 2.55
N ASP A 671 5.61 31.41 2.80
CA ASP A 671 5.98 32.63 3.52
C ASP A 671 6.59 32.30 4.89
N PHE A 672 6.01 31.35 5.62
CA PHE A 672 6.56 30.99 6.93
C PHE A 672 7.95 30.34 6.85
N GLN A 673 8.21 29.53 5.83
CA GLN A 673 9.54 28.94 5.64
C GLN A 673 10.61 30.00 5.31
N ILE A 674 10.25 31.00 4.50
CA ILE A 674 11.13 32.15 4.26
C ILE A 674 11.34 32.92 5.57
N HIS A 675 10.31 33.11 6.38
CA HIS A 675 10.44 33.72 7.70
C HIS A 675 11.41 32.97 8.61
N LEU A 676 11.37 31.65 8.67
CA LEU A 676 12.34 30.87 9.45
C LEU A 676 13.79 31.14 9.00
N LEU A 677 14.03 31.33 7.70
CA LEU A 677 15.34 31.75 7.21
C LEU A 677 15.72 33.16 7.71
N THR A 678 14.77 34.10 7.79
CA THR A 678 15.03 35.44 8.34
C THR A 678 15.45 35.42 9.81
N LEU A 679 15.01 34.42 10.57
CA LEU A 679 15.41 34.23 11.96
C LEU A 679 16.80 33.57 12.07
N GLN A 680 17.14 32.69 11.13
CA GLN A 680 18.41 31.98 11.11
C GLN A 680 19.58 32.86 10.62
N TYR A 681 19.34 33.70 9.60
CA TYR A 681 20.38 34.49 8.95
C TYR A 681 20.23 35.99 9.27
N PRO A 682 21.15 36.60 10.03
CA PRO A 682 21.07 38.01 10.42
C PRO A 682 20.98 38.98 9.24
N CYS A 683 21.59 38.66 8.08
CA CYS A 683 21.62 39.50 6.88
C CYS A 683 20.23 39.79 6.28
N ILE A 684 19.24 38.95 6.58
CA ILE A 684 17.85 39.08 6.09
C ILE A 684 16.82 39.22 7.22
N LYS A 685 17.27 39.41 8.47
CA LYS A 685 16.40 39.57 9.65
C LYS A 685 15.39 40.72 9.50
N SER A 686 15.75 41.77 8.76
CA SER A 686 14.85 42.90 8.48
C SER A 686 13.58 42.53 7.70
N PHE A 687 13.57 41.37 7.04
CA PHE A 687 12.43 40.87 6.28
C PHE A 687 11.53 39.93 7.09
N SER A 688 11.69 39.84 8.41
CA SER A 688 10.89 38.96 9.25
C SER A 688 9.39 39.27 9.17
N VAL A 689 8.56 38.22 9.14
CA VAL A 689 7.10 38.35 9.20
C VAL A 689 6.69 38.96 10.56
N PRO A 690 5.82 39.97 10.58
CA PRO A 690 5.26 40.50 11.82
C PRO A 690 4.46 39.45 12.61
N SER A 691 4.52 39.49 13.94
CA SER A 691 3.76 38.58 14.82
C SER A 691 2.25 38.62 14.57
N SER A 692 1.71 39.79 14.21
CA SER A 692 0.30 39.95 13.85
C SER A 692 -0.13 39.08 12.67
N LEU A 693 0.78 38.76 11.73
CA LEU A 693 0.49 37.88 10.61
C LEU A 693 0.58 36.39 10.97
N ILE A 694 1.32 36.04 12.03
CA ILE A 694 1.37 34.68 12.59
C ILE A 694 0.06 34.38 13.33
N GLU A 695 -0.57 35.40 13.93
CA GLU A 695 -1.85 35.28 14.64
C GLU A 695 -3.07 35.37 13.69
N ASP A 696 -2.89 35.83 12.45
CA ASP A 696 -3.94 36.10 11.47
C ASP A 696 -4.48 34.82 10.80
N SER A 697 -5.20 34.01 11.57
CA SER A 697 -6.00 32.88 11.09
C SER A 697 -7.30 32.73 11.90
N GLY A 698 -8.39 32.35 11.22
CA GLY A 698 -9.66 32.03 11.88
C GLY A 698 -9.55 30.93 12.94
N LYS A 699 -8.72 29.91 12.69
CA LYS A 699 -8.49 28.82 13.65
C LYS A 699 -7.69 29.30 14.87
N PHE A 700 -6.72 30.21 14.67
CA PHE A 700 -5.93 30.76 15.78
C PHE A 700 -6.75 31.69 16.66
N LYS A 701 -7.66 32.48 16.09
CA LYS A 701 -8.66 33.23 16.87
C LYS A 701 -9.47 32.30 17.77
N LYS A 702 -9.89 31.14 17.25
CA LYS A 702 -10.62 30.15 18.06
C LYS A 702 -9.75 29.50 19.14
N LEU A 703 -8.48 29.23 18.85
CA LEU A 703 -7.52 28.75 19.86
C LEU A 703 -7.30 29.78 20.97
N ASP A 704 -7.23 31.08 20.63
CA ASP A 704 -7.12 32.17 21.61
C ASP A 704 -8.34 32.27 22.54
N GLU A 705 -9.53 31.86 22.09
CA GLU A 705 -10.72 31.77 22.95
C GLU A 705 -10.74 30.52 23.84
N MET A 706 -10.17 29.41 23.35
CA MET A 706 -10.31 28.08 23.97
C MET A 706 -9.17 27.75 24.92
N LEU A 707 -7.92 27.97 24.52
CA LEU A 707 -6.74 27.57 25.29
C LEU A 707 -6.64 28.24 26.67
N PRO A 708 -6.94 29.55 26.85
CA PRO A 708 -6.91 30.16 28.17
C PRO A 708 -7.88 29.49 29.16
N LYS A 709 -9.12 29.23 28.73
CA LYS A 709 -10.15 28.56 29.55
C LYS A 709 -9.70 27.16 29.96
N MET A 710 -9.18 26.39 29.01
CA MET A 710 -8.65 25.05 29.26
C MET A 710 -7.49 25.08 30.26
N LYS A 711 -6.63 26.09 30.19
CA LYS A 711 -5.51 26.24 31.13
C LYS A 711 -5.98 26.61 32.53
N GLU A 712 -6.95 27.52 32.65
CA GLU A 712 -7.56 27.89 33.93
C GLU A 712 -8.26 26.70 34.61
N GLU A 713 -8.89 25.84 33.81
CA GLU A 713 -9.54 24.60 34.26
C GLU A 713 -8.55 23.44 34.51
N GLY A 714 -7.25 23.65 34.27
CA GLY A 714 -6.19 22.65 34.48
C GLY A 714 -6.29 21.45 33.52
N HIS A 715 -6.81 21.66 32.31
CA HIS A 715 -6.81 20.67 31.25
C HIS A 715 -5.44 20.59 30.54
N ARG A 716 -5.12 19.42 30.00
CA ARG A 716 -3.88 19.20 29.22
C ARG A 716 -4.24 18.80 27.80
N VAL A 717 -3.63 19.49 26.84
CA VAL A 717 -4.13 19.53 25.45
C VAL A 717 -3.16 18.87 24.48
N LEU A 718 -3.67 17.96 23.65
CA LEU A 718 -2.99 17.43 22.47
C LEU A 718 -3.49 18.17 21.24
N ILE A 719 -2.59 18.74 20.43
CA ILE A 719 -2.95 19.37 19.16
C ILE A 719 -2.38 18.54 18.02
N PHE A 720 -3.27 17.95 17.22
CA PHE A 720 -2.90 17.19 16.03
C PHE A 720 -3.02 18.03 14.76
N SER A 721 -2.02 17.91 13.89
CA SER A 721 -2.03 18.48 12.54
C SER A 721 -1.56 17.47 11.50
N GLN A 722 -2.17 17.48 10.30
CA GLN A 722 -1.68 16.71 9.15
C GLN A 722 -0.44 17.36 8.51
N PHE A 723 -0.38 18.69 8.52
CA PHE A 723 0.74 19.44 7.97
C PHE A 723 1.77 19.74 9.05
N THR A 724 2.98 19.20 8.91
CA THR A 724 4.11 19.53 9.81
C THR A 724 4.48 21.02 9.73
N MET A 725 4.34 21.63 8.55
CA MET A 725 4.50 23.08 8.35
C MET A 725 3.51 23.92 9.16
N MET A 726 2.35 23.37 9.53
CA MET A 726 1.41 24.05 10.42
C MET A 726 1.88 23.98 11.88
N LEU A 727 2.57 22.89 12.27
CA LEU A 727 3.21 22.80 13.59
C LEU A 727 4.32 23.85 13.71
N ASP A 728 5.08 24.09 12.64
CA ASP A 728 6.10 25.15 12.59
C ASP A 728 5.50 26.54 12.90
N ILE A 729 4.24 26.80 12.51
CA ILE A 729 3.52 28.06 12.79
C ILE A 729 2.89 28.06 14.19
N LEU A 730 2.42 26.90 14.67
CA LEU A 730 1.85 26.76 16.02
C LEU A 730 2.89 27.02 17.12
N GLU A 731 4.16 26.65 16.91
CA GLU A 731 5.23 26.89 17.88
C GLU A 731 5.41 28.37 18.26
N PRO A 732 5.68 29.31 17.33
CA PRO A 732 5.79 30.73 17.68
C PRO A 732 4.48 31.30 18.21
N TYR A 733 3.31 30.80 17.76
CA TYR A 733 2.03 31.19 18.33
C TYR A 733 1.95 30.83 19.84
N LEU A 734 2.31 29.61 20.21
CA LEU A 734 2.34 29.19 21.62
C LEU A 734 3.40 29.95 22.43
N GLN A 735 4.54 30.28 21.83
CA GLN A 735 5.57 31.12 22.46
C GLN A 735 5.05 32.54 22.74
N LEU A 736 4.37 33.17 21.78
CA LEU A 736 3.75 34.49 21.94
C LEU A 736 2.73 34.51 23.09
N ARG A 737 1.97 33.41 23.24
CA ARG A 737 1.00 33.22 24.33
C ARG A 737 1.61 32.66 25.63
N ARG A 738 2.93 32.42 25.66
CA ARG A 738 3.70 31.92 26.83
C ARG A 738 3.18 30.58 27.37
N TYR A 739 2.84 29.65 26.48
CA TYR A 739 2.50 28.28 26.84
C TYR A 739 3.71 27.36 26.74
N ARG A 740 3.91 26.49 27.75
CA ARG A 740 4.89 25.40 27.67
C ARG A 740 4.35 24.30 26.76
N TYR A 741 5.18 23.83 25.83
CA TYR A 741 4.79 22.80 24.89
C TYR A 741 5.93 21.84 24.54
N ILE A 742 5.58 20.66 24.05
CA ILE A 742 6.49 19.70 23.39
C ILE A 742 5.99 19.46 21.96
N ARG A 743 6.89 19.10 21.04
CA ARG A 743 6.56 18.72 19.66
C ARG A 743 7.11 17.35 19.31
N LEU A 744 6.29 16.52 18.66
CA LEU A 744 6.69 15.24 18.08
C LEU A 744 6.10 15.07 16.68
N ASP A 745 6.99 14.90 15.69
CA ASP A 745 6.60 14.66 14.30
C ASP A 745 7.50 13.64 13.59
N GLY A 746 7.37 13.54 12.27
CA GLY A 746 8.15 12.59 11.47
C GLY A 746 9.66 12.87 11.41
N SER A 747 10.09 14.08 11.75
CA SER A 747 11.50 14.48 11.78
C SER A 747 12.19 14.18 13.12
N THR A 748 11.41 13.97 14.19
CA THR A 748 11.92 13.56 15.50
C THR A 748 12.58 12.18 15.41
N ALA A 749 13.83 12.09 15.84
CA ALA A 749 14.61 10.85 15.87
C ALA A 749 13.91 9.79 16.74
N VAL A 750 13.99 8.52 16.34
CA VAL A 750 13.26 7.42 17.01
C VAL A 750 13.71 7.26 18.46
N SER A 751 15.00 7.45 18.75
CA SER A 751 15.57 7.43 20.10
C SER A 751 14.91 8.42 21.06
N ASP A 752 14.58 9.60 20.57
CA ASP A 752 14.17 10.73 21.40
C ASP A 752 12.66 10.71 21.66
N ARG A 753 11.89 9.97 20.86
CA ARG A 753 10.42 9.94 20.94
C ARG A 753 9.91 9.48 22.30
N GLN A 754 10.54 8.44 22.87
CA GLN A 754 10.10 7.88 24.14
C GLN A 754 10.34 8.87 25.29
N GLU A 755 11.50 9.53 25.29
CA GLU A 755 11.85 10.57 26.27
C GLU A 755 10.83 11.72 26.26
N LEU A 756 10.44 12.21 25.08
CA LEU A 756 9.42 13.26 24.95
C LEU A 756 8.04 12.84 25.48
N ILE A 757 7.65 11.57 25.29
CA ILE A 757 6.39 11.02 25.79
C ILE A 757 6.43 10.91 27.31
N ASP A 758 7.52 10.39 27.86
CA ASP A 758 7.70 10.23 29.30
C ASP A 758 7.80 11.60 29.99
N GLN A 759 8.47 12.56 29.37
CA GLN A 759 8.51 13.95 29.81
C GLN A 759 7.10 14.54 29.87
N TYR A 760 6.30 14.39 28.81
CA TYR A 760 4.93 14.90 28.85
C TYR A 760 4.08 14.19 29.92
N ASN A 761 4.20 12.88 30.10
CA ASN A 761 3.41 12.16 31.10
C ASN A 761 3.80 12.49 32.55
N SER A 762 5.05 12.90 32.80
CA SER A 762 5.58 13.18 34.15
C SER A 762 5.58 14.66 34.52
N GLU A 763 5.85 15.56 33.56
CA GLU A 763 5.93 17.00 33.78
C GLU A 763 4.61 17.73 33.48
N ASP A 764 4.41 18.89 34.11
CA ASP A 764 3.24 19.75 33.94
C ASP A 764 3.29 20.60 32.64
N ILE A 765 3.26 19.92 31.49
CA ILE A 765 3.33 20.55 30.18
C ILE A 765 1.93 20.69 29.59
N PHE A 766 1.55 21.93 29.26
CA PHE A 766 0.17 22.26 28.86
C PHE A 766 -0.20 21.71 27.48
N VAL A 767 0.65 21.91 26.46
CA VAL A 767 0.37 21.52 25.07
C VAL A 767 1.35 20.49 24.54
N PHE A 768 0.86 19.47 23.85
CA PHE A 768 1.69 18.57 23.02
C PHE A 768 1.29 18.70 21.55
N LEU A 769 2.20 19.20 20.72
CA LEU A 769 2.07 19.26 19.27
C LEU A 769 2.44 17.92 18.63
N LEU A 770 1.51 17.35 17.88
CA LEU A 770 1.68 16.03 17.25
C LEU A 770 1.30 16.10 15.78
N SER A 771 2.14 15.53 14.90
CA SER A 771 1.66 15.24 13.55
C SER A 771 0.74 14.01 13.57
N THR A 772 -0.39 14.02 12.87
CA THR A 772 -1.36 12.90 12.94
C THR A 772 -0.74 11.56 12.55
N LYS A 773 0.22 11.56 11.61
CA LYS A 773 0.92 10.34 11.18
C LYS A 773 1.95 9.85 12.20
N ALA A 774 2.70 10.73 12.86
CA ALA A 774 3.68 10.30 13.85
C ALA A 774 3.02 9.98 15.20
N GLY A 775 2.09 10.85 15.63
CA GLY A 775 1.35 10.71 16.89
C GLY A 775 0.22 9.68 16.84
N GLY A 776 -0.28 9.29 15.66
CA GLY A 776 -1.26 8.21 15.52
C GLY A 776 -0.69 6.83 15.85
N LEU A 777 0.63 6.65 15.88
CA LEU A 777 1.24 5.33 15.99
C LEU A 777 1.60 4.96 17.44
N GLY A 778 0.73 4.18 18.10
CA GLY A 778 1.10 3.35 19.26
C GLY A 778 1.44 4.04 20.59
N ILE A 779 1.59 5.36 20.64
CA ILE A 779 1.98 6.09 21.86
C ILE A 779 0.87 6.13 22.93
N ASN A 780 1.27 6.33 24.20
CA ASN A 780 0.39 6.41 25.36
C ASN A 780 0.45 7.80 26.01
N LEU A 781 -0.63 8.57 25.92
CA LEU A 781 -0.70 9.96 26.38
C LEU A 781 -1.89 10.15 27.33
N THR A 782 -1.98 9.32 28.37
CA THR A 782 -3.08 9.36 29.36
C THR A 782 -3.06 10.59 30.24
N ALA A 783 -1.94 11.34 30.27
CA ALA A 783 -1.85 12.58 31.02
C ALA A 783 -2.67 13.74 30.40
N ALA A 784 -3.02 13.64 29.11
CA ALA A 784 -3.91 14.59 28.46
C ALA A 784 -5.37 14.16 28.57
N ASP A 785 -6.28 15.14 28.61
CA ASP A 785 -7.73 14.94 28.64
C ASP A 785 -8.45 15.69 27.52
N THR A 786 -7.76 16.57 26.79
CA THR A 786 -8.32 17.33 25.69
C THR A 786 -7.54 17.11 24.40
N VAL A 787 -8.24 16.88 23.29
CA VAL A 787 -7.65 16.72 21.96
C VAL A 787 -8.23 17.77 21.02
N ILE A 788 -7.35 18.49 20.32
CA ILE A 788 -7.71 19.41 19.25
C ILE A 788 -7.19 18.82 17.94
N ILE A 789 -8.09 18.48 17.03
CA ILE A 789 -7.77 18.16 15.64
C ILE A 789 -7.79 19.49 14.87
N HIS A 790 -6.61 20.04 14.58
CA HIS A 790 -6.48 21.33 13.91
C HIS A 790 -6.96 21.26 12.46
N ASP A 791 -6.66 20.15 11.77
CA ASP A 791 -7.09 19.89 10.40
C ASP A 791 -7.40 18.41 10.16
N ILE A 792 -8.47 18.17 9.38
CA ILE A 792 -9.11 16.85 9.27
C ILE A 792 -8.45 16.01 8.16
N ASP A 793 -8.31 14.71 8.40
CA ASP A 793 -7.85 13.74 7.40
C ASP A 793 -8.99 13.29 6.47
N PHE A 794 -8.67 12.96 5.21
CA PHE A 794 -9.60 12.25 4.33
C PHE A 794 -9.96 10.85 4.84
N ASN A 795 -9.09 10.29 5.68
CA ASN A 795 -9.27 9.01 6.34
C ASN A 795 -9.64 9.21 7.82
N PRO A 796 -10.93 9.13 8.19
CA PRO A 796 -11.40 9.41 9.56
C PRO A 796 -10.75 8.53 10.64
N TYR A 797 -10.27 7.35 10.23
CA TYR A 797 -9.58 6.42 11.12
C TYR A 797 -8.26 6.95 11.67
N ASN A 798 -7.54 7.77 10.91
CA ASN A 798 -6.30 8.39 11.38
C ASN A 798 -6.61 9.35 12.54
N ASP A 799 -7.69 10.11 12.43
CA ASP A 799 -8.14 11.04 13.47
C ASP A 799 -8.67 10.27 14.69
N LYS A 800 -9.49 9.22 14.49
CA LYS A 800 -9.96 8.35 15.58
C LYS A 800 -8.79 7.70 16.33
N GLN A 801 -7.77 7.26 15.60
CA GLN A 801 -6.55 6.68 16.16
C GLN A 801 -5.73 7.70 16.97
N ALA A 802 -5.78 8.98 16.59
CA ALA A 802 -5.18 10.08 17.36
C ALA A 802 -5.96 10.37 18.65
N GLU A 803 -7.29 10.39 18.60
CA GLU A 803 -8.15 10.55 19.80
C GLU A 803 -7.93 9.45 20.83
N ASP A 804 -7.84 8.20 20.37
CA ASP A 804 -7.66 7.02 21.21
C ASP A 804 -6.27 6.96 21.89
N ARG A 805 -5.37 7.93 21.63
CA ARG A 805 -4.09 8.07 22.34
C ARG A 805 -4.26 8.51 23.79
N CYS A 806 -5.25 9.35 24.07
CA CYS A 806 -5.58 9.84 25.41
C CYS A 806 -6.83 9.16 25.99
N HIS A 807 -7.81 8.80 25.15
CA HIS A 807 -8.98 8.03 25.57
C HIS A 807 -8.65 6.54 25.57
N ARG A 808 -8.03 6.05 26.64
CA ARG A 808 -7.64 4.63 26.77
C ARG A 808 -7.54 4.21 28.23
N MET A 809 -7.30 2.92 28.45
CA MET A 809 -7.05 2.39 29.79
C MET A 809 -5.98 3.20 30.53
N GLY A 810 -6.30 3.64 31.75
CA GLY A 810 -5.49 4.56 32.56
C GLY A 810 -5.98 6.01 32.53
N GLN A 811 -6.93 6.35 31.66
CA GLN A 811 -7.57 7.67 31.68
C GLN A 811 -8.59 7.76 32.83
N THR A 812 -8.47 8.81 33.64
CA THR A 812 -9.35 9.06 34.79
C THR A 812 -10.28 10.26 34.57
N ARG A 813 -9.95 11.16 33.63
CA ARG A 813 -10.75 12.36 33.33
C ARG A 813 -11.60 12.16 32.07
N PRO A 814 -12.80 12.78 31.99
CA PRO A 814 -13.57 12.85 30.75
C PRO A 814 -12.74 13.45 29.61
N VAL A 815 -12.83 12.87 28.42
CA VAL A 815 -12.03 13.29 27.28
C VAL A 815 -12.86 14.13 26.31
N ASN A 816 -12.41 15.36 26.04
CA ASN A 816 -13.04 16.26 25.08
C ASN A 816 -12.26 16.30 23.76
N ILE A 817 -12.93 16.03 22.64
CA ILE A 817 -12.35 16.11 21.30
C ILE A 817 -12.94 17.32 20.57
N TYR A 818 -12.11 18.27 20.19
CA TYR A 818 -12.49 19.45 19.40
C TYR A 818 -11.92 19.33 17.99
N ARG A 819 -12.79 19.40 16.97
CA ARG A 819 -12.38 19.45 15.57
C ARG A 819 -12.58 20.84 15.02
N LEU A 820 -11.49 21.51 14.63
CA LEU A 820 -11.55 22.85 14.07
C LEU A 820 -11.85 22.75 12.57
N LEU A 821 -12.94 23.37 12.14
CA LEU A 821 -13.38 23.40 10.74
C LEU A 821 -13.49 24.84 10.26
N SER A 822 -12.73 25.22 9.24
CA SER A 822 -12.89 26.55 8.64
C SER A 822 -14.21 26.65 7.88
N ALA A 823 -15.07 27.59 8.28
CA ALA A 823 -16.43 27.72 7.76
C ALA A 823 -16.45 28.13 6.28
N GLY A 824 -17.30 27.50 5.47
CA GLY A 824 -17.43 27.77 4.04
C GLY A 824 -16.18 27.39 3.22
N THR A 825 -15.41 26.41 3.69
CA THR A 825 -14.21 25.90 3.01
C THR A 825 -14.35 24.45 2.59
N ILE A 826 -13.34 23.95 1.86
CA ILE A 826 -13.25 22.55 1.45
C ILE A 826 -13.24 21.57 2.63
N GLU A 827 -12.85 22.02 3.84
CA GLU A 827 -12.79 21.15 5.02
C GLU A 827 -14.16 20.60 5.44
N GLU A 828 -15.24 21.36 5.24
CA GLU A 828 -16.61 20.90 5.54
C GLU A 828 -16.99 19.70 4.66
N GLY A 829 -16.66 19.75 3.36
CA GLY A 829 -16.87 18.65 2.44
C GLY A 829 -16.01 17.42 2.78
N ILE A 830 -14.75 17.63 3.17
CA ILE A 830 -13.88 16.54 3.63
C ILE A 830 -14.46 15.87 4.88
N TYR A 831 -14.95 16.67 5.82
CA TYR A 831 -15.58 16.17 7.04
C TYR A 831 -16.86 15.37 6.75
N GLN A 832 -17.72 15.86 5.85
CA GLN A 832 -18.93 15.15 5.44
C GLN A 832 -18.59 13.77 4.85
N VAL A 833 -17.63 13.71 3.93
CA VAL A 833 -17.16 12.44 3.34
C VAL A 833 -16.56 11.53 4.41
N ALA A 834 -15.84 12.08 5.38
CA ALA A 834 -15.29 11.32 6.50
C ALA A 834 -16.40 10.73 7.40
N GLN A 835 -17.46 11.50 7.69
CA GLN A 835 -18.63 11.02 8.44
C GLN A 835 -19.39 9.94 7.68
N GLU A 836 -19.62 10.11 6.37
CA GLU A 836 -20.23 9.07 5.52
C GLU A 836 -19.45 7.75 5.60
N LYS A 837 -18.11 7.81 5.56
CA LYS A 837 -17.26 6.62 5.69
C LYS A 837 -17.40 5.93 7.05
N LEU A 838 -17.51 6.69 8.13
CA LEU A 838 -17.72 6.16 9.48
C LEU A 838 -19.12 5.56 9.64
N THR A 839 -20.14 6.21 9.08
CA THR A 839 -21.52 5.71 9.09
C THR A 839 -21.63 4.41 8.31
N LEU A 840 -21.01 4.32 7.12
CA LEU A 840 -20.96 3.08 6.35
C LEU A 840 -20.26 1.95 7.12
N GLU A 841 -19.16 2.23 7.83
CA GLU A 841 -18.50 1.24 8.68
C GLU A 841 -19.44 0.72 9.77
N LYS A 842 -20.17 1.62 10.46
CA LYS A 842 -21.14 1.23 11.48
C LYS A 842 -22.22 0.30 10.93
N HIS A 843 -22.68 0.47 9.69
CA HIS A 843 -23.61 -0.47 9.07
C HIS A 843 -22.94 -1.80 8.64
N VAL A 844 -21.68 -1.76 8.22
CA VAL A 844 -20.95 -2.98 7.81
C VAL A 844 -20.57 -3.83 9.02
N THR A 845 -20.25 -3.19 10.13
CA THR A 845 -19.66 -3.83 11.29
C THR A 845 -20.57 -3.87 12.51
N GLY A 846 -21.60 -3.04 12.49
CA GLY A 846 -22.73 -3.09 13.39
C GLY A 846 -23.50 -4.38 13.18
N VAL A 847 -23.87 -4.92 14.32
CA VAL A 847 -24.88 -5.93 14.50
C VAL A 847 -26.20 -5.23 14.13
N ASP A 848 -26.85 -5.62 13.03
CA ASP A 848 -28.15 -5.05 12.66
C ASP A 848 -29.08 -5.07 13.89
N GLU A 849 -29.61 -3.92 14.31
CA GLU A 849 -30.52 -3.83 15.47
C GLU A 849 -31.80 -4.65 15.27
N ASN A 850 -32.06 -5.08 14.03
CA ASN A 850 -33.18 -5.93 13.63
C ASN A 850 -32.84 -7.43 13.49
N GLU A 851 -31.60 -7.87 13.71
CA GLU A 851 -31.31 -9.31 13.79
C GLU A 851 -31.65 -9.84 15.20
N PRO A 852 -32.45 -10.91 15.30
CA PRO A 852 -32.73 -11.52 16.60
C PRO A 852 -31.42 -12.03 17.19
N THR A 853 -31.19 -11.65 18.44
CA THR A 853 -30.33 -12.12 19.55
C THR A 853 -29.47 -13.40 19.46
N GLU A 854 -29.22 -14.02 18.31
CA GLU A 854 -28.24 -15.11 18.10
C GLU A 854 -26.80 -14.58 18.00
N GLN A 855 -26.63 -13.27 17.83
CA GLN A 855 -25.36 -12.68 17.42
C GLN A 855 -24.25 -12.65 18.49
N LYS A 856 -24.49 -13.18 19.69
CA LYS A 856 -23.55 -13.13 20.83
C LYS A 856 -22.91 -14.48 21.21
N ASN A 857 -23.06 -15.54 20.41
CA ASN A 857 -22.73 -16.90 20.86
C ASN A 857 -21.27 -17.10 21.30
N VAL A 858 -20.24 -16.91 20.47
CA VAL A 858 -18.86 -17.27 20.88
C VAL A 858 -18.35 -16.46 22.07
N VAL A 859 -18.51 -15.14 22.07
CA VAL A 859 -18.03 -14.28 23.17
C VAL A 859 -18.85 -14.49 24.45
N ARG A 860 -20.18 -14.65 24.37
CA ARG A 860 -20.98 -15.02 25.55
C ARG A 860 -20.67 -16.42 26.04
N LEU A 861 -20.50 -17.40 25.16
CA LEU A 861 -20.14 -18.77 25.54
C LEU A 861 -18.79 -18.81 26.25
N LEU A 862 -17.77 -18.09 25.73
CA LEU A 862 -16.47 -17.97 26.39
C LEU A 862 -16.58 -17.22 27.73
N SER A 863 -17.36 -16.14 27.79
CA SER A 863 -17.57 -15.36 29.02
C SER A 863 -18.34 -16.15 30.08
N ALA A 864 -19.33 -16.94 29.68
CA ALA A 864 -20.09 -17.85 30.55
C ALA A 864 -19.23 -19.04 31.00
N ALA A 865 -18.43 -19.62 30.11
CA ALA A 865 -17.49 -20.69 30.45
C ALA A 865 -16.43 -20.25 31.47
N LEU A 866 -16.04 -18.96 31.43
CA LEU A 866 -15.13 -18.31 32.37
C LEU A 866 -15.84 -17.74 33.62
N GLY A 867 -17.17 -17.86 33.74
CA GLY A 867 -17.94 -17.39 34.89
C GLY A 867 -18.11 -15.86 34.99
N ILE A 868 -17.82 -15.12 33.92
CA ILE A 868 -17.88 -13.65 33.86
C ILE A 868 -19.33 -13.14 33.67
N ILE A 869 -20.22 -13.98 33.13
CA ILE A 869 -21.65 -13.68 32.93
C ILE A 869 -22.49 -14.85 33.46
N SER A 870 -23.46 -14.56 34.32
CA SER A 870 -24.44 -15.57 34.79
C SER A 870 -25.37 -15.98 33.64
N PRO A 871 -25.71 -17.26 33.46
CA PRO A 871 -26.44 -17.76 32.28
C PRO A 871 -27.89 -17.25 32.13
N THR A 872 -28.34 -16.28 32.93
CA THR A 872 -29.74 -15.85 33.02
C THR A 872 -30.00 -14.35 32.74
N LYS A 873 -29.05 -13.57 32.19
CA LYS A 873 -29.27 -12.14 31.81
C LYS A 873 -28.80 -11.75 30.41
#